data_AF-A0A975Z988-F1
#
_entry.id   AF-A0A975Z988-F1
#
_cell.length_a   1.000
_cell.length_b   1.000
_cell.length_c   1.000
_cell.angle_alpha   90.00
_cell.angle_beta   90.00
_cell.angle_gamma   90.00
#
_symmetry.space_group_name_H-M   'P 1'
#
loop_
_entity.id
_entity.type
_entity.pdbx_description
1 polymer ?
#
loop_
_entity_poly.entity_id
_entity_poly.type
_entity_poly.pdbx_seq_one_letter_code
_entity_poly.pdbx_strand_id
1 'polypeptide(L)'
;MKLVVPRDWLAMLAPRRWPLRHIAAALLGTWMVGLVVAAVQLSAWNDELVRLLVQIRADAVFRTRMAQYHETIPREWYRSKALSLLAASDKLQDDGRWMLFLPGSWRPFDDLRERLAVRIEREFSEIAVDTMRRELFFRASRLTGMPQDSKTAQLLPGGNCAQPAVPTDAASSARGLPELIAVQTHLDALEQLDQAVRALLALQDPATADAQHLRALVHYTLGAEVPGRLSRGAAFFRNARTPGDDLQNAMTLAQLQYAARCSVGKAMAALDTRLFERNDLLAAESFIAQRAARLFAPGAKPHLLPYAERVQGLREVVAAIDQQQALLEQGTYAWLNRGKPSLGSAHEALLTRVAGMRLLGPEAVEQVRRRSDGMLMQFRGQFTQAFKGTAEPGLAWDEARGRLALSPQRIALREGLAALLREPFMAEPAGRDIPATAPPPLTWEPRRLEQALVAAEVRKRFAAESLVQFPASVQPGIAQLVNHQLAQLVQDVTVEAMIAGSATETAVAFDAAAYRAQREQLAKVQALLAQLGSQARAEKLRALLANDVRERLALAERALWHSPIFSARTQDFSWWQGEGSPILQAFGAMDGLGLRASLAQQIAEMEQPARQATALLPFVDASIASNPGVLRWKGMLPELERYRARTGSLFALERYLLIGPELNRANCLERLALVPVAEAPADEFGRRQLHIHRALAARCAELRGLRS
;
A
#
# COMPACT_ATOMS: atom_id res chain seq x y z
N MET A 1 64.12 -59.16 -27.53
CA MET A 1 63.32 -60.03 -28.42
C MET A 1 63.92 -59.96 -29.82
N LYS A 2 64.19 -61.13 -30.41
CA LYS A 2 64.74 -61.32 -31.75
C LYS A 2 63.69 -60.97 -32.84
N LEU A 3 64.22 -60.53 -33.98
CA LEU A 3 63.62 -60.38 -35.32
C LEU A 3 62.40 -61.26 -35.63
N VAL A 4 61.44 -60.74 -36.41
CA VAL A 4 61.18 -61.16 -37.81
C VAL A 4 60.45 -60.03 -38.55
N VAL A 5 61.01 -59.53 -39.65
CA VAL A 5 60.27 -58.83 -40.72
C VAL A 5 60.65 -59.52 -42.04
N PRO A 6 59.70 -59.81 -42.96
CA PRO A 6 59.93 -60.69 -44.09
C PRO A 6 60.76 -60.02 -45.20
N ARG A 7 61.77 -60.75 -45.67
CA ARG A 7 62.34 -60.59 -47.02
C ARG A 7 61.22 -60.93 -48.01
N ASP A 8 60.91 -60.02 -48.94
CA ASP A 8 60.45 -60.30 -50.33
C ASP A 8 59.86 -59.08 -51.08
N TRP A 9 60.08 -57.84 -50.62
CA TRP A 9 59.61 -56.64 -51.36
C TRP A 9 60.62 -56.01 -52.35
N LEU A 10 61.77 -56.64 -52.61
CA LEU A 10 62.82 -56.07 -53.47
C LEU A 10 62.96 -56.71 -54.86
N ALA A 11 61.91 -57.40 -55.36
CA ALA A 11 61.91 -58.02 -56.69
C ALA A 11 61.02 -57.31 -57.73
N MET A 12 60.68 -56.04 -57.50
CA MET A 12 60.09 -55.18 -58.52
C MET A 12 60.76 -53.81 -58.42
N LEU A 13 61.92 -53.68 -59.07
CA LEU A 13 62.46 -52.47 -59.70
C LEU A 13 63.86 -52.83 -60.20
N ALA A 14 63.91 -53.70 -61.22
CA ALA A 14 65.11 -53.90 -62.01
C ALA A 14 65.60 -52.54 -62.52
N PRO A 15 66.91 -52.22 -62.40
CA PRO A 15 67.45 -50.93 -62.78
C PRO A 15 67.42 -50.85 -64.31
N ARG A 16 66.38 -50.22 -64.84
CA ARG A 16 66.42 -49.66 -66.18
C ARG A 16 67.57 -48.66 -66.14
N ARG A 17 68.72 -49.03 -66.70
CA ARG A 17 69.90 -48.15 -66.87
C ARG A 17 69.46 -47.01 -67.78
N TRP A 18 68.77 -46.03 -67.22
CA TRP A 18 68.61 -44.73 -67.84
C TRP A 18 70.03 -44.18 -67.94
N PRO A 19 70.51 -43.80 -69.14
CA PRO A 19 71.78 -43.09 -69.25
C PRO A 19 71.77 -41.96 -68.23
N LEU A 20 72.86 -41.72 -67.50
CA LEU A 20 72.98 -40.60 -66.54
C LEU A 20 72.46 -39.27 -67.12
N ARG A 21 72.52 -39.11 -68.44
CA ARG A 21 71.88 -38.05 -69.21
C ARG A 21 70.36 -37.92 -69.03
N HIS A 22 69.58 -38.99 -68.99
CA HIS A 22 68.13 -38.92 -68.81
C HIS A 22 67.71 -38.69 -67.36
N ILE A 23 68.49 -39.17 -66.37
CA ILE A 23 68.27 -38.81 -64.96
C ILE A 23 68.62 -37.33 -64.76
N ALA A 24 69.75 -36.86 -65.29
CA ALA A 24 70.12 -35.45 -65.25
C ALA A 24 69.13 -34.56 -66.00
N ALA A 25 68.64 -34.99 -67.17
CA ALA A 25 67.63 -34.27 -67.94
C ALA A 25 66.25 -34.29 -67.24
N ALA A 26 65.88 -35.39 -66.57
CA ALA A 26 64.68 -35.43 -65.75
C ALA A 26 64.82 -34.50 -64.53
N LEU A 27 65.97 -34.50 -63.86
CA LEU A 27 66.25 -33.61 -62.72
C LEU A 27 66.23 -32.14 -63.15
N LEU A 28 66.88 -31.79 -64.25
CA LEU A 28 66.87 -30.45 -64.83
C LEU A 28 65.49 -30.06 -65.34
N GLY A 29 64.74 -30.99 -65.94
CA GLY A 29 63.37 -30.77 -66.39
C GLY A 29 62.44 -30.53 -65.21
N THR A 30 62.51 -31.34 -64.17
CA THR A 30 61.74 -31.17 -62.92
C THR A 30 62.15 -29.89 -62.20
N TRP A 31 63.43 -29.53 -62.24
CA TRP A 31 63.94 -28.29 -61.65
C TRP A 31 63.53 -27.05 -62.45
N MET A 32 63.54 -27.10 -63.78
CA MET A 32 63.02 -26.03 -64.65
C MET A 32 61.51 -25.84 -64.47
N VAL A 33 60.74 -26.94 -64.43
CA VAL A 33 59.30 -26.87 -64.10
C VAL A 33 59.11 -26.32 -62.70
N GLY A 34 59.92 -26.76 -61.73
CA GLY A 34 59.96 -26.23 -60.37
C GLY A 34 60.28 -24.73 -60.33
N LEU A 35 61.21 -24.25 -61.16
CA LEU A 35 61.57 -22.84 -61.29
C LEU A 35 60.47 -22.00 -61.93
N VAL A 36 59.78 -22.52 -62.96
CA VAL A 36 58.65 -21.83 -63.58
C VAL A 36 57.49 -21.71 -62.59
N VAL A 37 57.16 -22.81 -61.89
CA VAL A 37 56.15 -22.80 -60.83
C VAL A 37 56.56 -21.85 -59.71
N ALA A 38 57.80 -21.90 -59.27
CA ALA A 38 58.34 -21.01 -58.23
C ALA A 38 58.36 -19.55 -58.68
N ALA A 39 58.64 -19.23 -59.94
CA ALA A 39 58.63 -17.86 -60.46
C ALA A 39 57.21 -17.28 -60.53
N VAL A 40 56.23 -18.08 -60.96
CA VAL A 40 54.81 -17.69 -60.98
C VAL A 40 54.28 -17.52 -59.54
N GLN A 41 54.63 -18.43 -58.62
CA GLN A 41 54.29 -18.28 -57.21
C GLN A 41 54.97 -17.07 -56.58
N LEU A 42 56.25 -16.83 -56.88
CA LEU A 42 57.01 -15.72 -56.35
C LEU A 42 56.49 -14.37 -56.86
N SER A 43 56.06 -14.25 -58.12
CA SER A 43 55.48 -12.99 -58.61
C SER A 43 54.14 -12.67 -57.94
N ALA A 44 53.29 -13.68 -57.76
CA ALA A 44 52.03 -13.53 -57.02
C ALA A 44 52.27 -13.18 -55.55
N TRP A 45 53.27 -13.79 -54.91
CA TRP A 45 53.67 -13.49 -53.54
C TRP A 45 54.32 -12.12 -53.38
N ASN A 46 55.10 -11.65 -54.35
CA ASN A 46 55.81 -10.38 -54.27
C ASN A 46 54.83 -9.20 -54.27
N ASP A 47 53.81 -9.24 -55.12
CA ASP A 47 52.76 -8.22 -55.16
C ASP A 47 51.98 -8.13 -53.84
N GLU A 48 51.75 -9.26 -53.15
CA GLU A 48 51.04 -9.30 -51.88
C GLU A 48 51.95 -8.89 -50.69
N LEU A 49 53.22 -9.30 -50.68
CA LEU A 49 54.21 -8.92 -49.67
C LEU A 49 54.57 -7.43 -49.72
N VAL A 50 54.71 -6.87 -50.93
CA VAL A 50 54.95 -5.43 -51.10
C VAL A 50 53.75 -4.63 -50.59
N ARG A 51 52.51 -5.07 -50.88
CA ARG A 51 51.30 -4.43 -50.31
C ARG A 51 51.29 -4.50 -48.78
N LEU A 52 51.60 -5.65 -48.19
CA LEU A 52 51.69 -5.81 -46.73
C LEU A 52 52.76 -4.92 -46.10
N LEU A 53 53.97 -4.86 -46.68
CA LEU A 53 55.07 -4.03 -46.16
C LEU A 53 54.80 -2.53 -46.32
N VAL A 54 54.20 -2.10 -47.43
CA VAL A 54 53.75 -0.72 -47.64
C VAL A 54 52.66 -0.37 -46.63
N GLN A 55 51.73 -1.28 -46.37
CA GLN A 55 50.66 -1.09 -45.39
C GLN A 55 51.22 -0.99 -43.96
N ILE A 56 52.17 -1.85 -43.57
CA ILE A 56 52.85 -1.78 -42.27
C ILE A 56 53.58 -0.44 -42.08
N ARG A 57 54.27 0.05 -43.14
CA ARG A 57 54.95 1.36 -43.08
C ARG A 57 53.97 2.51 -42.97
N ALA A 58 52.85 2.47 -43.70
CA ALA A 58 51.79 3.47 -43.61
C ALA A 58 51.16 3.48 -42.19
N ASP A 59 50.98 2.31 -41.58
CA ASP A 59 50.44 2.16 -40.24
C ASP A 59 51.38 2.70 -39.15
N ALA A 60 52.69 2.52 -39.31
CA ALA A 60 53.69 3.11 -38.42
C ALA A 60 53.67 4.65 -38.46
N VAL A 61 53.51 5.24 -39.66
CA VAL A 61 53.39 6.70 -39.85
C VAL A 61 52.08 7.24 -39.30
N PHE A 62 50.99 6.48 -39.42
CA PHE A 62 49.69 6.86 -38.83
C PHE A 62 49.79 6.93 -37.30
N ARG A 63 50.42 5.94 -36.65
CA ARG A 63 50.62 5.93 -35.20
C ARG A 63 51.45 7.11 -34.68
N THR A 64 52.57 7.41 -35.34
CA THR A 64 53.42 8.54 -34.93
C THR A 64 52.71 9.88 -35.09
N ARG A 65 51.90 10.03 -36.14
CA ARG A 65 51.06 11.22 -36.33
C ARG A 65 50.01 11.36 -35.24
N MET A 66 49.26 10.31 -34.92
CA MET A 66 48.24 10.35 -33.87
C MET A 66 48.84 10.63 -32.48
N ALA A 67 50.02 10.06 -32.20
CA ALA A 67 50.76 10.33 -30.97
C ALA A 67 51.21 11.80 -30.86
N GLN A 68 51.59 12.44 -31.97
CA GLN A 68 51.96 13.88 -31.99
C GLN A 68 50.77 14.79 -31.71
N TYR A 69 49.58 14.44 -32.20
CA TYR A 69 48.35 15.23 -32.00
C TYR A 69 47.60 14.92 -30.70
N HIS A 70 48.12 14.03 -29.84
CA HIS A 70 47.45 13.56 -28.62
C HIS A 70 46.04 12.99 -28.85
N GLU A 71 45.75 12.55 -30.08
CA GLU A 71 44.46 11.96 -30.44
C GLU A 71 44.47 10.45 -30.19
N THR A 72 43.36 9.94 -29.67
CA THR A 72 43.20 8.50 -29.43
C THR A 72 42.92 7.78 -30.75
N ILE A 73 43.66 6.71 -31.04
CA ILE A 73 43.46 5.90 -32.24
C ILE A 73 42.15 5.10 -32.11
N PRO A 74 41.27 5.10 -33.14
CA PRO A 74 40.02 4.34 -33.12
C PRO A 74 40.25 2.84 -32.91
N ARG A 75 39.39 2.18 -32.14
CA ARG A 75 39.51 0.75 -31.80
C ARG A 75 39.34 -0.16 -33.02
N GLU A 76 38.45 0.22 -33.92
CA GLU A 76 38.16 -0.51 -35.16
C GLU A 76 39.42 -0.63 -36.02
N TRP A 77 40.29 0.39 -35.98
CA TRP A 77 41.58 0.37 -36.66
C TRP A 77 42.49 -0.72 -36.08
N TYR A 78 42.71 -0.75 -34.76
CA TYR A 78 43.53 -1.78 -34.11
C TYR A 78 42.99 -3.20 -34.35
N ARG A 79 41.67 -3.39 -34.27
CA ARG A 79 41.01 -4.67 -34.52
C ARG A 79 41.25 -5.16 -35.95
N SER A 80 41.07 -4.30 -36.95
CA SER A 80 41.29 -4.67 -38.36
C SER A 80 42.76 -5.04 -38.64
N LYS A 81 43.70 -4.34 -38.01
CA LYS A 81 45.14 -4.55 -38.19
C LYS A 81 45.63 -5.83 -37.51
N ALA A 82 45.19 -6.10 -36.28
CA ALA A 82 45.51 -7.35 -35.59
C ALA A 82 45.03 -8.58 -36.39
N LEU A 83 43.83 -8.53 -36.98
CA LEU A 83 43.31 -9.60 -37.83
C LEU A 83 44.12 -9.77 -39.14
N SER A 84 44.51 -8.68 -39.78
CA SER A 84 45.37 -8.75 -40.99
C SER A 84 46.75 -9.34 -40.71
N LEU A 85 47.35 -9.03 -39.55
CA LEU A 85 48.64 -9.58 -39.13
C LEU A 85 48.54 -11.06 -38.76
N LEU A 86 47.45 -11.47 -38.11
CA LEU A 86 47.15 -12.89 -37.84
C LEU A 86 47.01 -13.68 -39.14
N ALA A 87 46.23 -13.19 -40.10
CA ALA A 87 46.06 -13.83 -41.40
C ALA A 87 47.37 -13.91 -42.20
N ALA A 88 48.20 -12.86 -42.16
CA ALA A 88 49.51 -12.83 -42.80
C ALA A 88 50.48 -13.86 -42.17
N SER A 89 50.42 -14.06 -40.85
CA SER A 89 51.27 -15.02 -40.14
C SER A 89 50.96 -16.49 -40.48
N ASP A 90 49.69 -16.81 -40.76
CA ASP A 90 49.24 -18.17 -41.09
C ASP A 90 49.58 -18.52 -42.56
N LYS A 91 49.39 -17.59 -43.50
CA LYS A 91 49.79 -17.78 -44.92
C LYS A 91 51.30 -18.05 -45.11
N LEU A 92 52.15 -17.50 -44.24
CA LEU A 92 53.61 -17.76 -44.24
C LEU A 92 53.98 -19.22 -43.86
N GLN A 93 53.02 -20.05 -43.43
CA GLN A 93 53.21 -21.43 -43.00
C GLN A 93 53.06 -22.45 -44.14
N ASP A 94 52.13 -22.22 -45.09
CA ASP A 94 51.73 -23.23 -46.09
C ASP A 94 52.66 -23.33 -47.31
N ASP A 95 53.44 -22.29 -47.60
CA ASP A 95 54.12 -22.13 -48.90
C ASP A 95 55.63 -22.48 -48.88
N GLY A 96 56.09 -23.35 -47.97
CA GLY A 96 57.53 -23.68 -47.86
C GLY A 96 58.10 -24.64 -48.92
N ARG A 97 57.26 -25.29 -49.75
CA ARG A 97 57.66 -26.44 -50.57
C ARG A 97 58.28 -26.07 -51.93
N TRP A 98 57.92 -24.93 -52.51
CA TRP A 98 58.43 -24.47 -53.80
C TRP A 98 59.78 -23.74 -53.71
N MET A 99 60.16 -23.28 -52.51
CA MET A 99 61.44 -22.60 -52.26
C MET A 99 62.67 -23.51 -52.42
N LEU A 100 62.47 -24.84 -52.41
CA LEU A 100 63.53 -25.82 -52.69
C LEU A 100 64.14 -25.64 -54.09
N PHE A 101 63.40 -25.03 -55.02
CA PHE A 101 63.79 -24.82 -56.41
C PHE A 101 64.46 -23.46 -56.66
N LEU A 102 64.54 -22.58 -55.65
CA LEU A 102 65.12 -21.23 -55.76
C LEU A 102 66.45 -21.11 -55.00
N PRO A 103 67.61 -21.17 -55.68
CA PRO A 103 68.91 -21.10 -55.00
C PRO A 103 69.15 -19.75 -54.29
N GLY A 104 68.57 -18.66 -54.77
CA GLY A 104 68.62 -17.34 -54.13
C GLY A 104 67.86 -17.23 -52.80
N SER A 105 67.07 -18.24 -52.43
CA SER A 105 66.32 -18.28 -51.16
C SER A 105 67.01 -19.10 -50.07
N TRP A 106 68.20 -19.63 -50.36
CA TRP A 106 68.95 -20.45 -49.42
C TRP A 106 69.76 -19.56 -48.48
N ARG A 107 69.83 -19.97 -47.21
CA ARG A 107 70.56 -19.28 -46.13
C ARG A 107 71.95 -18.70 -46.46
N PRO A 108 72.81 -19.35 -47.27
CA PRO A 108 74.11 -18.76 -47.61
C PRO A 108 74.06 -17.58 -48.60
N PHE A 109 72.94 -17.35 -49.30
CA PHE A 109 72.82 -16.34 -50.36
C PHE A 109 71.90 -15.17 -50.02
N ASP A 110 70.84 -15.39 -49.22
CA ASP A 110 69.93 -14.33 -48.78
C ASP A 110 69.21 -14.71 -47.47
N ASP A 111 69.13 -13.77 -46.54
CA ASP A 111 68.45 -13.87 -45.24
C ASP A 111 67.15 -13.05 -45.18
N LEU A 112 66.65 -12.56 -46.33
CA LEU A 112 65.42 -11.78 -46.47
C LEU A 112 64.24 -12.38 -45.70
N ARG A 113 64.08 -13.72 -45.73
CA ARG A 113 63.01 -14.42 -44.99
C ARG A 113 63.17 -14.35 -43.48
N GLU A 114 64.41 -14.41 -42.99
CA GLU A 114 64.73 -14.33 -41.56
C GLU A 114 64.51 -12.89 -41.07
N ARG A 115 64.92 -11.88 -41.85
CA ARG A 115 64.62 -10.47 -41.57
C ARG A 115 63.13 -10.14 -41.64
N LEU A 116 62.40 -10.68 -42.61
CA LEU A 116 60.95 -10.50 -42.77
C LEU A 116 60.20 -11.15 -41.60
N ALA A 117 60.59 -12.37 -41.21
CA ALA A 117 60.00 -13.06 -40.06
C ALA A 117 60.23 -12.27 -38.76
N VAL A 118 61.46 -11.82 -38.50
CA VAL A 118 61.79 -10.99 -37.33
C VAL A 118 61.04 -9.65 -37.33
N ARG A 119 60.86 -9.02 -38.50
CA ARG A 119 60.11 -7.77 -38.62
C ARG A 119 58.62 -7.95 -38.34
N ILE A 120 58.02 -9.00 -38.91
CA ILE A 120 56.59 -9.33 -38.69
C ILE A 120 56.36 -9.74 -37.24
N GLU A 121 57.28 -10.51 -36.65
CA GLU A 121 57.23 -10.91 -35.24
C GLU A 121 57.28 -9.71 -34.30
N ARG A 122 58.18 -8.75 -34.55
CA ARG A 122 58.26 -7.51 -33.78
C ARG A 122 56.99 -6.67 -33.90
N GLU A 123 56.48 -6.43 -35.11
CA GLU A 123 55.25 -5.65 -35.30
C GLU A 123 54.01 -6.40 -34.76
N PHE A 124 53.98 -7.72 -34.84
CA PHE A 124 52.93 -8.55 -34.22
C PHE A 124 52.95 -8.41 -32.70
N SER A 125 54.12 -8.48 -32.07
CA SER A 125 54.29 -8.30 -30.63
C SER A 125 53.88 -6.90 -30.15
N GLU A 126 54.24 -5.85 -30.89
CA GLU A 126 53.93 -4.46 -30.53
C GLU A 126 52.47 -4.10 -30.78
N ILE A 127 51.83 -4.65 -31.83
CA ILE A 127 50.48 -4.25 -32.26
C ILE A 127 49.43 -5.25 -31.80
N ALA A 128 49.58 -6.53 -32.10
CA ALA A 128 48.51 -7.52 -31.89
C ALA A 128 48.34 -7.86 -30.40
N VAL A 129 49.45 -8.05 -29.67
CA VAL A 129 49.42 -8.37 -28.22
C VAL A 129 48.87 -7.19 -27.42
N ASP A 130 49.36 -5.97 -27.68
CA ASP A 130 48.85 -4.76 -27.00
C ASP A 130 47.37 -4.51 -27.34
N THR A 131 46.97 -4.67 -28.61
CA THR A 131 45.55 -4.56 -29.01
C THR A 131 44.66 -5.55 -28.26
N MET A 132 45.05 -6.83 -28.20
CA MET A 132 44.28 -7.85 -27.49
C MET A 132 44.20 -7.55 -25.98
N ARG A 133 45.27 -7.05 -25.37
CA ARG A 133 45.28 -6.61 -23.97
C ARG A 133 44.37 -5.41 -23.73
N ARG A 134 44.40 -4.39 -24.60
CA ARG A 134 43.52 -3.22 -24.53
C ARG A 134 42.05 -3.60 -24.68
N GLU A 135 41.73 -4.46 -25.65
CA GLU A 135 40.36 -4.95 -25.85
C GLU A 135 39.86 -5.82 -24.69
N LEU A 136 40.74 -6.62 -24.09
CA LEU A 136 40.43 -7.38 -22.88
C LEU A 136 40.06 -6.44 -21.72
N PHE A 137 40.87 -5.41 -21.47
CA PHE A 137 40.56 -4.40 -20.46
C PHE A 137 39.31 -3.61 -20.79
N PHE A 138 39.05 -3.30 -22.06
CA PHE A 138 37.83 -2.60 -22.50
C PHE A 138 36.58 -3.42 -22.20
N ARG A 139 36.60 -4.71 -22.52
CA ARG A 139 35.49 -5.62 -22.16
C ARG A 139 35.36 -5.77 -20.65
N ALA A 140 36.47 -5.88 -19.92
CA ALA A 140 36.44 -5.91 -18.47
C ALA A 140 35.82 -4.63 -17.89
N SER A 141 36.23 -3.45 -18.37
CA SER A 141 35.67 -2.15 -17.98
C SER A 141 34.17 -2.06 -18.25
N ARG A 142 33.70 -2.50 -19.43
CA ARG A 142 32.26 -2.54 -19.74
C ARG A 142 31.48 -3.49 -18.82
N LEU A 143 32.06 -4.64 -18.51
CA LEU A 143 31.42 -5.65 -17.69
C LEU A 143 31.37 -5.24 -16.22
N THR A 144 32.47 -4.71 -15.67
CA THR A 144 32.58 -4.34 -14.26
C THR A 144 32.20 -2.89 -13.98
N GLY A 145 32.03 -2.06 -15.02
CA GLY A 145 31.81 -0.62 -14.92
C GLY A 145 33.03 0.17 -14.42
N MET A 146 34.21 -0.44 -14.39
CA MET A 146 35.42 0.16 -13.84
C MET A 146 36.03 1.15 -14.85
N PRO A 147 36.37 2.39 -14.46
CA PRO A 147 36.91 3.37 -15.39
C PRO A 147 38.33 3.00 -15.86
N GLN A 148 38.65 3.39 -17.09
CA GLN A 148 39.95 3.16 -17.72
C GLN A 148 40.77 4.44 -17.78
N ASP A 149 42.08 4.29 -17.71
CA ASP A 149 43.01 5.35 -18.05
C ASP A 149 42.99 5.60 -19.57
N SER A 150 42.82 6.85 -20.00
CA SER A 150 42.77 7.26 -21.40
C SER A 150 44.08 7.03 -22.15
N LYS A 151 45.22 6.96 -21.45
CA LYS A 151 46.54 6.75 -22.07
C LYS A 151 46.94 5.28 -22.14
N THR A 152 46.79 4.56 -21.04
CA THR A 152 47.25 3.15 -20.94
C THR A 152 46.16 2.13 -21.25
N ALA A 153 44.88 2.55 -21.31
CA ALA A 153 43.70 1.68 -21.40
C ALA A 153 43.61 0.61 -20.31
N GLN A 154 44.41 0.74 -19.25
CA GLN A 154 44.34 -0.11 -18.05
C GLN A 154 43.22 0.37 -17.13
N LEU A 155 42.77 -0.51 -16.25
CA LEU A 155 41.75 -0.18 -15.24
C LEU A 155 42.39 0.68 -14.15
N LEU A 156 41.72 1.78 -13.77
CA LEU A 156 42.22 2.67 -12.74
C LEU A 156 42.15 1.99 -11.36
N PRO A 157 43.25 1.82 -10.61
CA PRO A 157 43.18 1.25 -9.28
C PRO A 157 42.36 2.16 -8.34
N GLY A 158 41.40 1.58 -7.60
CA GLY A 158 40.54 2.32 -6.67
C GLY A 158 39.36 3.07 -7.30
N GLY A 159 39.14 2.96 -8.61
CA GLY A 159 37.91 3.46 -9.25
C GLY A 159 36.64 2.74 -8.76
N ASN A 160 35.49 3.38 -8.96
CA ASN A 160 34.19 2.80 -8.59
C ASN A 160 33.71 1.84 -9.70
N CYS A 161 33.57 0.55 -9.38
CA CYS A 161 32.86 -0.39 -10.25
C CYS A 161 31.34 -0.10 -10.31
N ALA A 162 30.62 -0.63 -11.29
CA ALA A 162 29.15 -0.50 -11.37
C ALA A 162 28.44 -1.77 -10.89
N GLN A 163 27.18 -1.62 -10.50
CA GLN A 163 26.27 -2.76 -10.29
C GLN A 163 25.81 -3.29 -11.66
N PRO A 164 25.69 -4.61 -11.86
CA PRO A 164 25.14 -5.17 -13.09
C PRO A 164 23.71 -4.68 -13.33
N ALA A 165 23.34 -4.46 -14.60
CA ALA A 165 21.99 -4.08 -14.97
C ALA A 165 21.01 -5.22 -14.65
N VAL A 166 19.94 -4.88 -13.93
CA VAL A 166 18.85 -5.83 -13.67
C VAL A 166 17.94 -5.87 -14.91
N PRO A 167 17.71 -7.04 -15.53
CA PRO A 167 16.85 -7.13 -16.70
C PRO A 167 15.43 -6.69 -16.36
N THR A 168 14.87 -5.72 -17.09
CA THR A 168 13.49 -5.24 -16.90
C THR A 168 12.46 -6.32 -17.22
N ASP A 169 12.77 -7.21 -18.15
CA ASP A 169 11.86 -8.28 -18.60
C ASP A 169 11.78 -9.46 -17.62
N ALA A 170 12.73 -9.56 -16.67
CA ALA A 170 12.76 -10.63 -15.66
C ALA A 170 11.63 -10.50 -14.61
N ALA A 171 11.01 -9.32 -14.49
CA ALA A 171 9.83 -9.11 -13.66
C ALA A 171 8.61 -9.94 -14.10
N SER A 172 8.63 -10.51 -15.33
CA SER A 172 7.54 -11.30 -15.90
C SER A 172 7.67 -12.82 -15.69
N SER A 173 8.82 -13.30 -15.22
CA SER A 173 8.99 -14.73 -14.94
C SER A 173 8.54 -15.06 -13.52
N ALA A 174 7.52 -15.93 -13.38
CA ALA A 174 6.96 -16.39 -12.12
C ALA A 174 7.92 -17.24 -11.26
N ARG A 175 9.22 -17.31 -11.60
CA ARG A 175 10.22 -18.15 -10.94
C ARG A 175 11.56 -17.42 -10.87
N GLY A 176 11.84 -16.82 -9.71
CA GLY A 176 13.13 -16.25 -9.35
C GLY A 176 13.12 -14.73 -9.21
N LEU A 177 14.01 -14.21 -8.35
CA LEU A 177 14.20 -12.77 -8.19
C LEU A 177 14.99 -12.22 -9.40
N PRO A 178 14.61 -11.07 -9.98
CA PRO A 178 15.32 -10.51 -11.13
C PRO A 178 16.77 -10.15 -10.80
N GLU A 179 17.07 -9.79 -9.55
CA GLU A 179 18.43 -9.56 -9.07
C GLU A 179 19.26 -10.85 -9.05
N LEU A 180 18.65 -11.99 -8.73
CA LEU A 180 19.33 -13.29 -8.77
C LEU A 180 19.70 -13.67 -10.21
N ILE A 181 18.78 -13.43 -11.14
CA ILE A 181 19.02 -13.63 -12.58
C ILE A 181 20.14 -12.70 -13.07
N ALA A 182 20.12 -11.43 -12.64
CA ALA A 182 21.18 -10.48 -12.98
C ALA A 182 22.56 -10.94 -12.47
N VAL A 183 22.63 -11.47 -11.25
CA VAL A 183 23.86 -12.07 -10.70
C VAL A 183 24.31 -13.27 -11.54
N GLN A 184 23.40 -14.18 -11.89
CA GLN A 184 23.71 -15.35 -12.72
C GLN A 184 24.30 -14.96 -14.07
N THR A 185 23.61 -14.07 -14.80
CA THR A 185 24.06 -13.55 -16.10
C THR A 185 25.39 -12.81 -16.00
N HIS A 186 25.62 -12.07 -14.90
CA HIS A 186 26.89 -11.39 -14.65
C HIS A 186 28.03 -12.38 -14.42
N LEU A 187 27.79 -13.46 -13.66
CA LEU A 187 28.76 -14.53 -13.46
C LEU A 187 29.06 -15.29 -14.76
N ASP A 188 28.07 -15.50 -15.63
CA ASP A 188 28.28 -16.08 -16.97
C ASP A 188 29.27 -15.24 -17.80
N ALA A 189 29.09 -13.93 -17.81
CA ALA A 189 29.99 -13.02 -18.53
C ALA A 189 31.39 -12.94 -17.90
N LEU A 190 31.48 -13.00 -16.56
CA LEU A 190 32.78 -13.04 -15.86
C LEU A 190 33.53 -14.34 -16.09
N GLU A 191 32.82 -15.47 -16.27
CA GLU A 191 33.46 -16.74 -16.60
C GLU A 191 34.09 -16.71 -17.99
N GLN A 192 33.43 -16.10 -18.98
CA GLN A 192 34.02 -15.87 -20.30
C GLN A 192 35.26 -14.96 -20.22
N LEU A 193 35.22 -13.92 -19.38
CA LEU A 193 36.39 -13.08 -19.12
C LEU A 193 37.53 -13.88 -18.45
N ASP A 194 37.23 -14.71 -17.45
CA ASP A 194 38.21 -15.56 -16.75
C ASP A 194 38.89 -16.54 -17.72
N GLN A 195 38.12 -17.16 -18.62
CA GLN A 195 38.64 -18.02 -19.69
C GLN A 195 39.58 -17.27 -20.64
N ALA A 196 39.22 -16.05 -21.06
CA ALA A 196 40.07 -15.22 -21.91
C ALA A 196 41.36 -14.78 -21.21
N VAL A 197 41.30 -14.45 -19.91
CA VAL A 197 42.48 -14.12 -19.11
C VAL A 197 43.38 -15.33 -18.92
N ARG A 198 42.81 -16.53 -18.70
CA ARG A 198 43.59 -17.79 -18.65
C ARG A 198 44.30 -18.05 -19.97
N ALA A 199 43.60 -17.86 -21.10
CA ALA A 199 44.19 -18.02 -22.42
C ALA A 199 45.33 -17.02 -22.67
N LEU A 200 45.16 -15.76 -22.27
CA LEU A 200 46.24 -14.75 -22.36
C LEU A 200 47.47 -15.16 -21.54
N LEU A 201 47.29 -15.56 -20.28
CA LEU A 201 48.43 -15.95 -19.44
C LEU A 201 49.09 -17.25 -19.93
N ALA A 202 48.33 -18.22 -20.42
CA ALA A 202 48.88 -19.44 -20.99
C ALA A 202 49.74 -19.14 -22.24
N LEU A 203 49.36 -18.16 -23.05
CA LEU A 203 50.16 -17.71 -24.19
C LEU A 203 51.45 -16.99 -23.79
N GLN A 204 51.49 -16.41 -22.59
CA GLN A 204 52.67 -15.74 -22.03
C GLN A 204 53.63 -16.70 -21.32
N ASP A 205 53.16 -17.91 -20.97
CA ASP A 205 53.97 -18.96 -20.35
C ASP A 205 54.53 -19.92 -21.43
N PRO A 206 55.86 -20.08 -21.52
CA PRO A 206 56.49 -20.93 -22.52
C PRO A 206 56.07 -22.40 -22.46
N ALA A 207 55.63 -22.90 -21.29
CA ALA A 207 55.23 -24.28 -21.11
C ALA A 207 53.80 -24.58 -21.61
N THR A 208 52.93 -23.56 -21.68
CA THR A 208 51.48 -23.75 -21.91
C THR A 208 50.92 -23.03 -23.14
N ALA A 209 51.76 -22.25 -23.85
CA ALA A 209 51.36 -21.52 -25.05
C ALA A 209 50.98 -22.46 -26.22
N ASP A 210 49.71 -22.39 -26.65
CA ASP A 210 49.16 -23.21 -27.73
C ASP A 210 48.20 -22.40 -28.62
N ALA A 211 47.99 -22.87 -29.84
CA ALA A 211 47.06 -22.34 -30.83
C ALA A 211 45.60 -22.28 -30.32
N GLN A 212 45.18 -23.20 -29.43
CA GLN A 212 43.84 -23.16 -28.84
C GLN A 212 43.63 -21.94 -27.95
N HIS A 213 44.61 -21.59 -27.13
CA HIS A 213 44.58 -20.39 -26.28
C HIS A 213 44.53 -19.12 -27.13
N LEU A 214 45.29 -19.05 -28.22
CA LEU A 214 45.25 -17.90 -29.13
C LEU A 214 43.88 -17.74 -29.79
N ARG A 215 43.26 -18.85 -30.22
CA ARG A 215 41.92 -18.83 -30.81
C ARG A 215 40.86 -18.35 -29.82
N ALA A 216 40.90 -18.84 -28.58
CA ALA A 216 39.98 -18.42 -27.52
C ALA A 216 40.12 -16.91 -27.20
N LEU A 217 41.36 -16.42 -27.10
CA LEU A 217 41.63 -15.00 -26.84
C LEU A 217 41.16 -14.12 -28.00
N VAL A 218 41.41 -14.50 -29.26
CA VAL A 218 40.98 -13.75 -30.43
C VAL A 218 39.45 -13.74 -30.58
N HIS A 219 38.79 -14.87 -30.34
CA HIS A 219 37.33 -14.94 -30.34
C HIS A 219 36.74 -14.00 -29.29
N TYR A 220 37.26 -14.03 -28.06
CA TYR A 220 36.75 -13.19 -26.99
C TYR A 220 37.09 -11.71 -27.18
N THR A 221 38.28 -11.33 -27.64
CA THR A 221 38.68 -9.91 -27.75
C THR A 221 38.20 -9.31 -29.07
N LEU A 222 38.62 -9.90 -30.19
CA LEU A 222 38.40 -9.39 -31.54
C LEU A 222 37.10 -9.89 -32.18
N GLY A 223 36.33 -10.77 -31.53
CA GLY A 223 35.03 -11.24 -32.03
C GLY A 223 35.10 -11.85 -33.42
N ALA A 224 36.22 -12.52 -33.73
CA ALA A 224 36.49 -13.13 -35.03
C ALA A 224 36.89 -14.59 -34.85
N GLU A 225 36.42 -15.44 -35.75
CA GLU A 225 36.90 -16.81 -35.87
C GLU A 225 38.07 -16.84 -36.85
N VAL A 226 39.24 -17.30 -36.37
CA VAL A 226 40.43 -17.39 -37.22
C VAL A 226 40.60 -18.85 -37.67
N PRO A 227 40.43 -19.14 -38.98
CA PRO A 227 40.73 -20.46 -39.53
C PRO A 227 42.27 -20.66 -39.58
N GLY A 228 42.73 -21.90 -39.50
CA GLY A 228 44.16 -22.24 -39.65
C GLY A 228 44.84 -22.86 -38.41
N ARG A 229 46.15 -23.14 -38.54
CA ARG A 229 46.95 -23.88 -37.53
C ARG A 229 47.52 -22.98 -36.43
N LEU A 230 47.60 -21.65 -36.61
CA LEU A 230 47.91 -20.61 -35.59
C LEU A 230 49.16 -20.83 -34.70
N SER A 231 49.93 -21.90 -34.91
CA SER A 231 51.03 -22.32 -34.05
C SER A 231 52.21 -21.34 -34.06
N ARG A 232 52.42 -20.64 -35.19
CA ARG A 232 53.45 -19.59 -35.29
C ARG A 232 52.99 -18.28 -34.61
N GLY A 233 51.70 -17.94 -34.66
CA GLY A 233 51.14 -16.82 -33.89
C GLY A 233 51.26 -17.01 -32.38
N ALA A 234 51.03 -18.23 -31.88
CA ALA A 234 51.28 -18.57 -30.48
C ALA A 234 52.77 -18.49 -30.11
N ALA A 235 53.68 -18.83 -31.04
CA ALA A 235 55.12 -18.66 -30.84
C ALA A 235 55.54 -17.18 -30.77
N PHE A 236 54.94 -16.31 -31.59
CA PHE A 236 55.18 -14.87 -31.54
C PHE A 236 54.73 -14.24 -30.22
N PHE A 237 53.64 -14.74 -29.62
CA PHE A 237 53.22 -14.34 -28.27
C PHE A 237 54.26 -14.66 -27.19
N ARG A 238 54.95 -15.82 -27.30
CA ARG A 238 56.04 -16.17 -26.37
C ARG A 238 57.26 -15.27 -26.55
N ASN A 239 57.62 -14.99 -27.80
CA ASN A 239 58.83 -14.24 -28.13
C ASN A 239 58.67 -12.73 -27.91
N ALA A 240 57.44 -12.25 -27.72
CA ALA A 240 57.10 -10.88 -27.36
C ALA A 240 57.51 -10.49 -25.92
N ARG A 241 58.01 -11.43 -25.10
CA ARG A 241 58.30 -11.20 -23.68
C ARG A 241 59.57 -10.38 -23.47
N THR A 242 59.48 -9.35 -22.64
CA THR A 242 60.59 -8.51 -22.19
C THR A 242 60.97 -8.78 -20.73
N PRO A 243 62.24 -8.58 -20.32
CA PRO A 243 62.64 -8.73 -18.92
C PRO A 243 61.92 -7.69 -18.04
N GLY A 244 60.95 -8.13 -17.23
CA GLY A 244 60.08 -7.27 -16.41
C GLY A 244 58.58 -7.53 -16.56
N ASP A 245 58.16 -8.29 -17.57
CA ASP A 245 56.75 -8.57 -17.85
C ASP A 245 56.04 -9.37 -16.75
N ASP A 246 56.75 -10.14 -15.92
CA ASP A 246 56.13 -10.94 -14.85
C ASP A 246 55.44 -10.05 -13.79
N LEU A 247 56.08 -8.94 -13.45
CA LEU A 247 55.55 -7.96 -12.51
C LEU A 247 54.37 -7.19 -13.14
N GLN A 248 54.49 -6.86 -14.43
CA GLN A 248 53.42 -6.22 -15.22
C GLN A 248 52.18 -7.11 -15.38
N ASN A 249 52.38 -8.42 -15.58
CA ASN A 249 51.33 -9.42 -15.71
C ASN A 249 50.65 -9.67 -14.36
N ALA A 250 51.42 -9.75 -13.27
CA ALA A 250 50.87 -9.84 -11.92
C ALA A 250 50.00 -8.61 -11.57
N MET A 251 50.47 -7.40 -11.89
CA MET A 251 49.69 -6.17 -11.70
C MET A 251 48.42 -6.15 -12.56
N THR A 252 48.51 -6.61 -13.82
CA THR A 252 47.35 -6.71 -14.73
C THR A 252 46.29 -7.66 -14.19
N LEU A 253 46.73 -8.84 -13.71
CA LEU A 253 45.83 -9.80 -13.08
C LEU A 253 45.20 -9.22 -11.81
N ALA A 254 45.98 -8.53 -10.97
CA ALA A 254 45.48 -7.90 -9.75
C ALA A 254 44.42 -6.80 -10.05
N GLN A 255 44.62 -5.99 -11.08
CA GLN A 255 43.63 -4.98 -11.52
C GLN A 255 42.33 -5.63 -12.00
N LEU A 256 42.41 -6.69 -12.80
CA LEU A 256 41.24 -7.43 -13.28
C LEU A 256 40.53 -8.16 -12.13
N GLN A 257 41.28 -8.77 -11.20
CA GLN A 257 40.74 -9.39 -10.00
C GLN A 257 40.01 -8.37 -9.13
N TYR A 258 40.61 -7.21 -8.89
CA TYR A 258 39.97 -6.13 -8.14
C TYR A 258 38.66 -5.69 -8.78
N ALA A 259 38.65 -5.43 -10.09
CA ALA A 259 37.46 -5.00 -10.82
C ALA A 259 36.36 -6.07 -10.80
N ALA A 260 36.72 -7.34 -11.02
CA ALA A 260 35.78 -8.46 -10.97
C ALA A 260 35.18 -8.61 -9.57
N ARG A 261 36.01 -8.65 -8.53
CA ARG A 261 35.58 -8.76 -7.12
C ARG A 261 34.69 -7.60 -6.70
N CYS A 262 35.03 -6.37 -7.10
CA CYS A 262 34.22 -5.19 -6.84
C CYS A 262 32.83 -5.33 -7.48
N SER A 263 32.76 -5.70 -8.77
CA SER A 263 31.49 -5.84 -9.49
C SER A 263 30.59 -6.94 -8.90
N VAL A 264 31.16 -8.10 -8.56
CA VAL A 264 30.43 -9.19 -7.90
C VAL A 264 29.98 -8.79 -6.51
N GLY A 265 30.83 -8.08 -5.76
CA GLY A 265 30.47 -7.51 -4.47
C GLY A 265 29.25 -6.59 -4.57
N LYS A 266 29.17 -5.74 -5.61
CA LYS A 266 27.99 -4.89 -5.86
C LYS A 266 26.76 -5.67 -6.33
N ALA A 267 26.95 -6.71 -7.15
CA ALA A 267 25.87 -7.58 -7.60
C ALA A 267 25.22 -8.34 -6.42
N MET A 268 26.05 -8.95 -5.58
CA MET A 268 25.61 -9.64 -4.36
C MET A 268 25.02 -8.66 -3.34
N ALA A 269 25.58 -7.46 -3.19
CA ALA A 269 25.01 -6.42 -2.36
C ALA A 269 23.57 -6.05 -2.76
N ALA A 270 23.29 -5.95 -4.07
CA ALA A 270 21.95 -5.66 -4.55
C ALA A 270 20.96 -6.81 -4.26
N LEU A 271 21.42 -8.05 -4.42
CA LEU A 271 20.64 -9.24 -4.05
C LEU A 271 20.35 -9.26 -2.53
N ASP A 272 21.35 -8.98 -1.70
CA ASP A 272 21.20 -8.91 -0.24
C ASP A 272 20.22 -7.81 0.18
N THR A 273 20.32 -6.60 -0.40
CA THR A 273 19.37 -5.51 -0.17
C THR A 273 17.95 -5.94 -0.57
N ARG A 274 17.77 -6.65 -1.68
CA ARG A 274 16.46 -7.15 -2.09
C ARG A 274 15.90 -8.19 -1.12
N LEU A 275 16.74 -9.13 -0.69
CA LEU A 275 16.34 -10.24 0.18
C LEU A 275 16.06 -9.83 1.62
N PHE A 276 16.86 -8.89 2.15
CA PHE A 276 16.84 -8.53 3.57
C PHE A 276 16.17 -7.18 3.83
N GLU A 277 16.55 -6.12 3.10
CA GLU A 277 16.04 -4.77 3.38
C GLU A 277 14.70 -4.49 2.70
N ARG A 278 14.54 -4.94 1.45
CA ARG A 278 13.32 -4.78 0.64
C ARG A 278 12.53 -6.07 0.55
N ASN A 279 12.49 -6.84 1.63
CA ASN A 279 11.80 -8.12 1.66
C ASN A 279 10.27 -7.94 1.56
N ASP A 280 9.63 -8.57 0.58
CA ASP A 280 8.19 -8.39 0.33
C ASP A 280 7.32 -8.90 1.48
N LEU A 281 7.77 -9.95 2.18
CA LEU A 281 7.02 -10.52 3.30
C LEU A 281 7.04 -9.58 4.51
N LEU A 282 8.19 -8.97 4.81
CA LEU A 282 8.28 -7.92 5.84
C LEU A 282 7.50 -6.65 5.44
N ALA A 283 7.57 -6.24 4.18
CA ALA A 283 6.82 -5.09 3.69
C ALA A 283 5.30 -5.32 3.85
N ALA A 284 4.80 -6.49 3.45
CA ALA A 284 3.41 -6.88 3.62
C ALA A 284 2.98 -6.89 5.10
N GLU A 285 3.79 -7.46 6.00
CA GLU A 285 3.47 -7.48 7.43
C GLU A 285 3.48 -6.08 8.04
N SER A 286 4.43 -5.22 7.67
CA SER A 286 4.47 -3.83 8.12
C SER A 286 3.22 -3.07 7.70
N PHE A 287 2.72 -3.32 6.48
CA PHE A 287 1.48 -2.73 5.97
C PHE A 287 0.27 -3.24 6.76
N ILE A 288 0.16 -4.55 6.99
CA ILE A 288 -0.90 -5.16 7.80
C ILE A 288 -0.88 -4.59 9.22
N ALA A 289 0.28 -4.55 9.88
CA ALA A 289 0.42 -4.06 11.25
C ALA A 289 0.00 -2.58 11.38
N GLN A 290 0.41 -1.72 10.44
CA GLN A 290 0.01 -0.31 10.44
C GLN A 290 -1.50 -0.13 10.26
N ARG A 291 -2.12 -0.88 9.34
CA ARG A 291 -3.56 -0.80 9.09
C ARG A 291 -4.38 -1.39 10.23
N ALA A 292 -3.98 -2.57 10.73
CA ALA A 292 -4.59 -3.21 11.88
C ALA A 292 -4.50 -2.33 13.13
N ALA A 293 -3.37 -1.65 13.37
CA ALA A 293 -3.25 -0.73 14.49
C ALA A 293 -4.25 0.44 14.41
N ARG A 294 -4.46 1.01 13.22
CA ARG A 294 -5.44 2.11 13.03
C ARG A 294 -6.88 1.66 13.23
N LEU A 295 -7.19 0.39 12.97
CA LEU A 295 -8.56 -0.14 13.00
C LEU A 295 -8.90 -0.81 14.34
N PHE A 296 -7.94 -1.49 14.97
CA PHE A 296 -8.19 -2.42 16.07
C PHE A 296 -7.36 -2.16 17.33
N ALA A 297 -6.36 -1.28 17.30
CA ALA A 297 -5.54 -1.04 18.49
C ALA A 297 -6.37 -0.44 19.65
N PRO A 298 -5.99 -0.70 20.91
CA PRO A 298 -6.58 -0.03 22.06
C PRO A 298 -6.52 1.50 21.90
N GLY A 299 -7.67 2.17 22.00
CA GLY A 299 -7.76 3.63 21.83
C GLY A 299 -7.87 4.11 20.38
N ALA A 300 -7.81 3.20 19.39
CA ALA A 300 -8.18 3.52 18.02
C ALA A 300 -9.62 4.03 17.97
N LYS A 301 -9.88 5.03 17.13
CA LYS A 301 -11.21 5.62 16.93
C LYS A 301 -11.68 5.41 15.49
N PRO A 302 -11.81 4.16 15.02
CA PRO A 302 -12.20 3.87 13.64
C PRO A 302 -13.59 4.43 13.29
N HIS A 303 -14.44 4.63 14.30
CA HIS A 303 -15.76 5.25 14.17
C HIS A 303 -15.73 6.73 13.73
N LEU A 304 -14.59 7.43 13.90
CA LEU A 304 -14.42 8.80 13.41
C LEU A 304 -14.06 8.85 11.92
N LEU A 305 -13.60 7.74 11.35
CA LEU A 305 -13.32 7.65 9.93
C LEU A 305 -14.64 7.60 9.15
N PRO A 306 -14.70 8.24 7.95
CA PRO A 306 -15.79 8.06 7.01
C PRO A 306 -16.04 6.58 6.73
N TYR A 307 -17.30 6.22 6.48
CA TYR A 307 -17.70 4.82 6.24
C TYR A 307 -16.86 4.18 5.11
N ALA A 308 -16.70 4.88 3.98
CA ALA A 308 -15.93 4.39 2.83
C ALA A 308 -14.47 4.07 3.19
N GLU A 309 -13.78 4.98 3.91
CA GLU A 309 -12.40 4.77 4.34
C GLU A 309 -12.26 3.61 5.33
N ARG A 310 -13.23 3.46 6.23
CA ARG A 310 -13.25 2.38 7.22
C ARG A 310 -13.41 1.02 6.55
N VAL A 311 -14.38 0.89 5.65
CA VAL A 311 -14.62 -0.35 4.89
C VAL A 311 -13.44 -0.66 3.96
N GLN A 312 -12.89 0.36 3.32
CA GLN A 312 -11.69 0.20 2.49
C GLN A 312 -10.51 -0.29 3.33
N GLY A 313 -10.30 0.25 4.54
CA GLY A 313 -9.27 -0.22 5.46
C GLY A 313 -9.41 -1.70 5.83
N LEU A 314 -10.65 -2.18 6.06
CA LEU A 314 -10.90 -3.60 6.33
C LEU A 314 -10.57 -4.47 5.10
N ARG A 315 -10.96 -4.03 3.89
CA ARG A 315 -10.65 -4.73 2.64
C ARG A 315 -9.17 -4.77 2.34
N GLU A 316 -8.45 -3.68 2.61
CA GLU A 316 -6.99 -3.59 2.47
C GLU A 316 -6.26 -4.59 3.37
N VAL A 317 -6.74 -4.80 4.60
CA VAL A 317 -6.19 -5.83 5.49
C VAL A 317 -6.41 -7.23 4.91
N VAL A 318 -7.62 -7.55 4.43
CA VAL A 318 -7.91 -8.85 3.78
C VAL A 318 -7.00 -9.06 2.57
N ALA A 319 -6.94 -8.08 1.66
CA ALA A 319 -6.13 -8.16 0.45
C ALA A 319 -4.62 -8.29 0.73
N ALA A 320 -4.12 -7.61 1.76
CA ALA A 320 -2.72 -7.72 2.17
C ALA A 320 -2.40 -9.11 2.75
N ILE A 321 -3.34 -9.73 3.47
CA ILE A 321 -3.19 -11.12 3.95
C ILE A 321 -3.20 -12.11 2.77
N ASP A 322 -4.05 -11.89 1.77
CA ASP A 322 -4.06 -12.73 0.56
C ASP A 322 -2.77 -12.58 -0.26
N GLN A 323 -2.25 -11.35 -0.38
CA GLN A 323 -0.93 -11.11 -0.97
C GLN A 323 0.17 -11.85 -0.19
N GLN A 324 0.10 -11.82 1.15
CA GLN A 324 1.03 -12.55 2.00
C GLN A 324 0.96 -14.07 1.77
N GLN A 325 -0.25 -14.62 1.63
CA GLN A 325 -0.42 -16.04 1.27
C GLN A 325 0.20 -16.36 -0.10
N ALA A 326 -0.05 -15.52 -1.12
CA ALA A 326 0.50 -15.72 -2.46
C ALA A 326 2.04 -15.72 -2.45
N LEU A 327 2.67 -14.84 -1.66
CA LEU A 327 4.12 -14.83 -1.48
C LEU A 327 4.62 -16.15 -0.85
N LEU A 328 3.94 -16.65 0.19
CA LEU A 328 4.32 -17.90 0.86
C LEU A 328 4.17 -19.13 -0.06
N GLU A 329 3.15 -19.13 -0.93
CA GLU A 329 2.89 -20.21 -1.89
C GLU A 329 3.98 -20.32 -2.96
N GLN A 330 4.66 -19.21 -3.30
CA GLN A 330 5.80 -19.19 -4.22
C GLN A 330 7.04 -19.95 -3.69
N GLY A 331 7.08 -20.31 -2.40
CA GLY A 331 7.99 -21.34 -1.87
C GLY A 331 9.44 -20.91 -1.62
N THR A 332 9.76 -19.61 -1.67
CA THR A 332 11.14 -19.09 -1.55
C THR A 332 11.61 -18.82 -0.11
N TYR A 333 10.81 -19.14 0.90
CA TYR A 333 11.05 -18.71 2.30
C TYR A 333 11.48 -19.82 3.27
N ALA A 334 11.70 -21.05 2.79
CA ALA A 334 12.09 -22.18 3.65
C ALA A 334 13.43 -21.97 4.39
N TRP A 335 14.31 -21.13 3.83
CA TRP A 335 15.60 -20.79 4.44
C TRP A 335 15.45 -20.06 5.79
N LEU A 336 14.31 -19.41 6.04
CA LEU A 336 14.04 -18.66 7.28
C LEU A 336 13.95 -19.55 8.52
N ASN A 337 13.58 -20.82 8.36
CA ASN A 337 13.44 -21.75 9.48
C ASN A 337 14.77 -22.48 9.81
N ARG A 338 15.82 -22.33 8.99
CA ARG A 338 17.08 -23.01 9.22
C ARG A 338 17.91 -22.27 10.27
N GLY A 339 18.54 -23.03 11.18
CA GLY A 339 19.47 -22.48 12.18
C GLY A 339 20.72 -21.86 11.55
N LYS A 340 21.16 -22.41 10.40
CA LYS A 340 22.35 -21.98 9.67
C LYS A 340 22.02 -20.90 8.62
N PRO A 341 22.92 -19.93 8.39
CA PRO A 341 22.76 -18.85 7.41
C PRO A 341 22.97 -19.35 5.98
N SER A 342 22.10 -20.25 5.51
CA SER A 342 22.14 -20.71 4.12
C SER A 342 20.85 -20.32 3.44
N LEU A 343 20.95 -19.44 2.44
CA LEU A 343 19.85 -18.94 1.61
C LEU A 343 19.31 -19.99 0.61
N GLY A 344 19.77 -21.24 0.71
CA GLY A 344 19.35 -22.36 -0.11
C GLY A 344 20.41 -22.82 -1.11
N SER A 345 20.15 -23.94 -1.79
CA SER A 345 21.11 -24.59 -2.70
C SER A 345 21.50 -23.72 -3.90
N ALA A 346 20.57 -22.91 -4.41
CA ALA A 346 20.84 -22.00 -5.53
C ALA A 346 21.89 -20.94 -5.16
N HIS A 347 21.83 -20.41 -3.94
CA HIS A 347 22.83 -19.47 -3.43
C HIS A 347 24.18 -20.15 -3.18
N GLU A 348 24.19 -21.35 -2.61
CA GLU A 348 25.44 -22.11 -2.42
C GLU A 348 26.12 -22.45 -3.76
N ALA A 349 25.34 -22.82 -4.78
CA ALA A 349 25.84 -23.07 -6.13
C ALA A 349 26.49 -21.81 -6.74
N LEU A 350 25.89 -20.63 -6.52
CA LEU A 350 26.49 -19.35 -6.93
C LEU A 350 27.84 -19.11 -6.23
N LEU A 351 27.92 -19.32 -4.92
CA LEU A 351 29.17 -19.15 -4.18
C LEU A 351 30.25 -20.15 -4.63
N THR A 352 29.88 -21.41 -4.91
CA THR A 352 30.81 -22.41 -5.46
C THR A 352 31.34 -21.96 -6.83
N ARG A 353 30.47 -21.41 -7.68
CA ARG A 353 30.87 -20.88 -8.99
C ARG A 353 31.85 -19.70 -8.84
N VAL A 354 31.56 -18.78 -7.92
CA VAL A 354 32.46 -17.65 -7.59
C VAL A 354 33.83 -18.14 -7.12
N ALA A 355 33.88 -19.16 -6.25
CA ALA A 355 35.14 -19.73 -5.77
C ALA A 355 35.99 -20.36 -6.89
N GLY A 356 35.34 -20.95 -7.91
CA GLY A 356 36.02 -21.62 -9.03
C GLY A 356 36.64 -20.69 -10.08
N MET A 357 36.26 -19.41 -10.09
CA MET A 357 36.82 -18.41 -11.01
C MET A 357 38.12 -17.82 -10.46
N ARG A 358 39.18 -17.79 -11.27
CA ARG A 358 40.50 -17.30 -10.84
C ARG A 358 40.53 -15.79 -10.62
N LEU A 359 39.70 -15.06 -11.36
CA LEU A 359 39.48 -13.62 -11.15
C LEU A 359 38.84 -13.28 -9.80
N LEU A 360 38.13 -14.22 -9.17
CA LEU A 360 37.40 -13.98 -7.92
C LEU A 360 38.07 -14.72 -6.76
N GLY A 361 38.13 -16.04 -6.85
CA GLY A 361 38.71 -16.94 -5.85
C GLY A 361 37.90 -17.02 -4.55
N PRO A 362 38.41 -17.78 -3.56
CA PRO A 362 37.72 -17.98 -2.28
C PRO A 362 37.59 -16.68 -1.46
N GLU A 363 38.50 -15.72 -1.63
CA GLU A 363 38.45 -14.43 -0.94
C GLU A 363 37.17 -13.63 -1.26
N ALA A 364 36.70 -13.71 -2.50
CA ALA A 364 35.45 -13.06 -2.91
C ALA A 364 34.24 -13.68 -2.21
N VAL A 365 34.23 -15.01 -2.06
CA VAL A 365 33.18 -15.73 -1.33
C VAL A 365 33.16 -15.34 0.15
N GLU A 366 34.33 -15.26 0.78
CA GLU A 366 34.43 -14.85 2.20
C GLU A 366 34.05 -13.39 2.43
N GLN A 367 34.30 -12.51 1.45
CA GLN A 367 33.80 -11.13 1.49
C GLN A 367 32.27 -11.08 1.41
N VAL A 368 31.68 -11.82 0.48
CA VAL A 368 30.21 -11.90 0.31
C VAL A 368 29.57 -12.49 1.56
N ARG A 369 30.06 -13.63 2.05
CA ARG A 369 29.53 -14.30 3.27
C ARG A 369 29.52 -13.38 4.48
N ARG A 370 30.65 -12.75 4.82
CA ARG A 370 30.73 -11.84 5.97
C ARG A 370 29.72 -10.71 5.91
N ARG A 371 29.47 -10.17 4.71
CA ARG A 371 28.46 -9.12 4.49
C ARG A 371 27.04 -9.67 4.66
N SER A 372 26.72 -10.75 3.94
CA SER A 372 25.37 -11.33 3.95
C SER A 372 25.00 -11.84 5.34
N ASP A 373 25.94 -12.39 6.12
CA ASP A 373 25.73 -12.84 7.49
C ASP A 373 25.32 -11.69 8.43
N GLY A 374 25.97 -10.53 8.32
CA GLY A 374 25.62 -9.35 9.10
C GLY A 374 24.20 -8.85 8.79
N MET A 375 23.86 -8.75 7.49
CA MET A 375 22.52 -8.33 7.05
C MET A 375 21.46 -9.36 7.44
N LEU A 376 21.77 -10.65 7.34
CA LEU A 376 20.89 -11.74 7.74
C LEU A 376 20.59 -11.71 9.24
N MET A 377 21.59 -11.46 10.10
CA MET A 377 21.35 -11.35 11.55
C MET A 377 20.37 -10.21 11.87
N GLN A 378 20.59 -9.03 11.27
CA GLN A 378 19.68 -7.88 11.43
C GLN A 378 18.27 -8.22 10.95
N PHE A 379 18.16 -8.83 9.77
CA PHE A 379 16.89 -9.25 9.19
C PHE A 379 16.18 -10.28 10.07
N ARG A 380 16.88 -11.29 10.62
CA ARG A 380 16.26 -12.28 11.53
C ARG A 380 15.70 -11.63 12.79
N GLY A 381 16.37 -10.60 13.31
CA GLY A 381 15.86 -9.79 14.41
C GLY A 381 14.53 -9.10 14.05
N GLN A 382 14.51 -8.38 12.93
CA GLN A 382 13.30 -7.71 12.42
C GLN A 382 12.16 -8.69 12.12
N PHE A 383 12.48 -9.81 11.47
CA PHE A 383 11.52 -10.87 11.16
C PHE A 383 10.92 -11.49 12.40
N THR A 384 11.75 -11.79 13.40
CA THR A 384 11.26 -12.34 14.67
C THR A 384 10.37 -11.32 15.38
N GLN A 385 10.76 -10.04 15.42
CA GLN A 385 9.96 -8.99 16.02
C GLN A 385 8.60 -8.83 15.31
N ALA A 386 8.58 -8.84 13.98
CA ALA A 386 7.37 -8.65 13.18
C ALA A 386 6.40 -9.84 13.25
N PHE A 387 6.91 -11.08 13.23
CA PHE A 387 6.06 -12.27 13.08
C PHE A 387 5.93 -13.17 14.31
N LYS A 388 6.89 -13.12 15.23
CA LYS A 388 6.97 -13.99 16.42
C LYS A 388 6.98 -13.23 17.75
N GLY A 389 7.20 -11.91 17.72
CA GLY A 389 7.29 -11.06 18.91
C GLY A 389 5.95 -10.75 19.57
N THR A 390 4.85 -11.16 18.94
CA THR A 390 3.48 -10.96 19.41
C THR A 390 2.91 -12.24 20.01
N ALA A 391 1.99 -12.11 20.96
CA ALA A 391 1.26 -13.26 21.53
C ALA A 391 0.45 -14.03 20.47
N GLU A 392 0.12 -13.37 19.36
CA GLU A 392 -0.52 -13.97 18.19
C GLU A 392 0.42 -13.82 16.98
N PRO A 393 1.20 -14.85 16.63
CA PRO A 393 2.15 -14.76 15.52
C PRO A 393 1.42 -14.64 14.19
N GLY A 394 1.96 -13.88 13.25
CA GLY A 394 1.36 -13.73 11.91
C GLY A 394 1.62 -14.91 10.98
N LEU A 395 2.70 -15.66 11.23
CA LEU A 395 3.15 -16.80 10.43
C LEU A 395 3.45 -18.01 11.33
N ALA A 396 3.24 -19.20 10.79
CA ALA A 396 3.57 -20.46 11.42
C ALA A 396 4.39 -21.35 10.48
N TRP A 397 5.21 -22.23 11.04
CA TRP A 397 5.89 -23.26 10.27
C TRP A 397 4.94 -24.45 10.08
N ASP A 398 4.69 -24.83 8.82
CA ASP A 398 3.93 -26.01 8.45
C ASP A 398 4.91 -27.18 8.26
N GLU A 399 5.00 -28.07 9.27
CA GLU A 399 5.91 -29.22 9.24
C GLU A 399 5.57 -30.20 8.12
N ALA A 400 4.27 -30.42 7.84
CA ALA A 400 3.82 -31.35 6.82
C ALA A 400 4.23 -30.90 5.41
N ARG A 401 4.29 -29.59 5.17
CA ARG A 401 4.68 -29.01 3.88
C ARG A 401 6.11 -28.49 3.84
N GLY A 402 6.83 -28.51 4.97
CA GLY A 402 8.20 -28.01 5.08
C GLY A 402 8.36 -26.54 4.66
N ARG A 403 7.34 -25.70 4.91
CA ARG A 403 7.32 -24.29 4.49
C ARG A 403 6.63 -23.40 5.52
N LEU A 404 6.88 -22.10 5.43
CA LEU A 404 6.11 -21.11 6.17
C LEU A 404 4.70 -20.99 5.59
N ALA A 405 3.71 -20.86 6.48
CA ALA A 405 2.31 -20.65 6.17
C ALA A 405 1.75 -19.52 7.05
N LEU A 406 0.57 -19.01 6.68
CA LEU A 406 -0.18 -18.11 7.55
C LEU A 406 -0.51 -18.83 8.86
N SER A 407 -0.43 -18.11 9.98
CA SER A 407 -0.88 -18.67 11.26
C SER A 407 -2.39 -18.88 11.29
N PRO A 408 -2.91 -19.78 12.15
CA PRO A 408 -4.35 -19.93 12.34
C PRO A 408 -5.05 -18.61 12.70
N GLN A 409 -4.41 -17.76 13.51
CA GLN A 409 -4.92 -16.45 13.89
C GLN A 409 -5.02 -15.51 12.68
N ARG A 410 -4.03 -15.54 11.78
CA ARG A 410 -4.04 -14.70 10.58
C ARG A 410 -5.13 -15.13 9.59
N ILE A 411 -5.33 -16.45 9.45
CA ILE A 411 -6.42 -17.02 8.64
C ILE A 411 -7.78 -16.62 9.22
N ALA A 412 -7.96 -16.78 10.54
CA ALA A 412 -9.18 -16.40 11.24
C ALA A 412 -9.48 -14.89 11.11
N LEU A 413 -8.46 -14.02 11.18
CA LEU A 413 -8.63 -12.60 10.93
C LEU A 413 -9.15 -12.32 9.52
N ARG A 414 -8.54 -12.92 8.49
CA ARG A 414 -8.95 -12.74 7.10
C ARG A 414 -10.38 -13.19 6.89
N GLU A 415 -10.70 -14.41 7.30
CA GLU A 415 -12.03 -15.02 7.10
C GLU A 415 -13.10 -14.28 7.89
N GLY A 416 -12.80 -13.91 9.14
CA GLY A 416 -13.68 -13.11 9.98
C GLY A 416 -13.96 -11.74 9.36
N LEU A 417 -12.94 -11.03 8.85
CA LEU A 417 -13.13 -9.74 8.19
C LEU A 417 -13.93 -9.88 6.89
N ALA A 418 -13.67 -10.91 6.09
CA ALA A 418 -14.42 -11.19 4.87
C ALA A 418 -15.88 -11.60 5.15
N ALA A 419 -16.14 -12.28 6.26
CA ALA A 419 -17.50 -12.59 6.72
C ALA A 419 -18.20 -11.32 7.23
N LEU A 420 -17.54 -10.53 8.08
CA LEU A 420 -18.07 -9.26 8.60
C LEU A 420 -18.48 -8.32 7.46
N LEU A 421 -17.63 -8.14 6.44
CA LEU A 421 -17.93 -7.29 5.29
C LEU A 421 -19.13 -7.75 4.45
N ARG A 422 -19.59 -8.99 4.62
CA ARG A 422 -20.80 -9.55 3.95
C ARG A 422 -22.06 -9.45 4.81
N GLU A 423 -21.94 -9.06 6.08
CA GLU A 423 -23.10 -8.90 6.96
C GLU A 423 -24.01 -7.76 6.47
N PRO A 424 -25.35 -7.91 6.54
CA PRO A 424 -26.27 -6.91 6.02
C PRO A 424 -26.19 -5.57 6.78
N PHE A 425 -25.88 -5.59 8.08
CA PHE A 425 -25.73 -4.36 8.86
C PHE A 425 -24.45 -3.58 8.49
N MET A 426 -23.51 -4.18 7.76
CA MET A 426 -22.30 -3.52 7.27
C MET A 426 -22.53 -2.76 5.96
N ALA A 427 -23.75 -2.71 5.43
CA ALA A 427 -24.11 -1.86 4.30
C ALA A 427 -23.91 -0.36 4.61
N GLU A 428 -23.84 0.45 3.55
CA GLU A 428 -23.67 1.90 3.69
C GLU A 428 -24.86 2.51 4.44
N PRO A 429 -24.61 3.25 5.54
CA PRO A 429 -25.68 3.87 6.29
C PRO A 429 -26.30 5.02 5.51
N ALA A 430 -27.58 5.29 5.74
CA ALA A 430 -28.28 6.43 5.14
C ALA A 430 -27.77 7.77 5.69
N GLY A 431 -27.11 7.75 6.86
CA GLY A 431 -26.44 8.92 7.43
C GLY A 431 -27.41 9.97 7.97
N ARG A 432 -28.60 9.57 8.39
CA ARG A 432 -29.62 10.48 8.91
C ARG A 432 -29.30 10.84 10.34
N ASP A 433 -29.18 12.12 10.68
CA ASP A 433 -28.99 12.55 12.06
C ASP A 433 -30.33 12.79 12.78
N ILE A 434 -30.33 12.60 14.10
CA ILE A 434 -31.49 12.94 14.94
C ILE A 434 -31.58 14.46 14.96
N PRO A 435 -32.70 15.06 14.50
CA PRO A 435 -32.81 16.51 14.44
C PRO A 435 -32.86 17.10 15.85
N ALA A 436 -32.29 18.30 16.02
CA ALA A 436 -32.34 19.01 17.29
C ALA A 436 -33.77 19.43 17.66
N THR A 437 -34.58 19.74 16.64
CA THR A 437 -36.00 20.10 16.77
C THR A 437 -36.78 19.52 15.59
N ALA A 438 -38.06 19.17 15.82
CA ALA A 438 -38.96 18.72 14.78
C ALA A 438 -40.37 19.33 15.02
N PRO A 439 -41.17 19.55 13.96
CA PRO A 439 -42.52 20.09 14.11
C PRO A 439 -43.41 19.18 14.98
N PRO A 440 -43.91 19.65 16.13
CA PRO A 440 -44.81 18.88 16.97
C PRO A 440 -46.24 18.91 16.41
N PRO A 441 -47.11 17.93 16.74
CA PRO A 441 -46.83 16.77 17.58
C PRO A 441 -46.02 15.69 16.86
N LEU A 442 -45.07 15.06 17.55
CA LEU A 442 -44.31 13.93 16.98
C LEU A 442 -45.08 12.62 17.15
N THR A 443 -45.31 11.92 16.05
CA THR A 443 -45.79 10.54 16.05
C THR A 443 -44.71 9.62 15.49
N TRP A 444 -44.81 8.33 15.79
CA TRP A 444 -43.78 7.35 15.47
C TRP A 444 -44.44 6.08 14.97
N GLU A 445 -43.92 5.53 13.88
CA GLU A 445 -44.39 4.27 13.29
C GLU A 445 -43.91 3.07 14.15
N PRO A 446 -44.80 2.33 14.84
CA PRO A 446 -44.39 1.29 15.79
C PRO A 446 -43.58 0.16 15.15
N ARG A 447 -43.94 -0.23 13.91
CA ARG A 447 -43.26 -1.30 13.17
C ARG A 447 -41.79 -0.96 12.88
N ARG A 448 -41.48 0.30 12.58
CA ARG A 448 -40.11 0.74 12.33
C ARG A 448 -39.30 0.82 13.62
N LEU A 449 -39.91 1.25 14.73
CA LEU A 449 -39.26 1.21 16.03
C LEU A 449 -38.91 -0.23 16.46
N GLU A 450 -39.79 -1.19 16.20
CA GLU A 450 -39.51 -2.61 16.41
C GLU A 450 -38.35 -3.11 15.54
N GLN A 451 -38.31 -2.71 14.26
CA GLN A 451 -37.18 -3.02 13.37
C GLN A 451 -35.85 -2.47 13.92
N ALA A 452 -35.84 -1.27 14.50
CA ALA A 452 -34.64 -0.72 15.15
C ALA A 452 -34.19 -1.59 16.33
N LEU A 453 -35.13 -2.14 17.11
CA LEU A 453 -34.83 -3.00 18.26
C LEU A 453 -34.27 -4.38 17.85
N VAL A 454 -34.54 -4.87 16.64
CA VAL A 454 -33.94 -6.12 16.11
C VAL A 454 -32.40 -6.06 16.10
N ALA A 455 -31.81 -4.87 15.99
CA ALA A 455 -30.35 -4.69 16.06
C ALA A 455 -29.73 -5.21 17.37
N ALA A 456 -30.50 -5.25 18.47
CA ALA A 456 -30.05 -5.83 19.74
C ALA A 456 -29.76 -7.34 19.62
N GLU A 457 -30.64 -8.07 18.93
CA GLU A 457 -30.49 -9.52 18.72
C GLU A 457 -29.39 -9.82 17.69
N VAL A 458 -29.25 -8.98 16.66
CA VAL A 458 -28.11 -9.05 15.73
C VAL A 458 -26.79 -8.90 16.48
N ARG A 459 -26.68 -7.91 17.38
CA ARG A 459 -25.49 -7.73 18.21
C ARG A 459 -25.19 -8.96 19.08
N LYS A 460 -26.20 -9.47 19.80
CA LYS A 460 -26.02 -10.62 20.69
C LYS A 460 -25.52 -11.85 19.94
N ARG A 461 -26.14 -12.15 18.80
CA ARG A 461 -25.74 -13.25 17.92
C ARG A 461 -24.33 -13.07 17.39
N PHE A 462 -23.99 -11.89 16.88
CA PHE A 462 -22.64 -11.60 16.42
C PHE A 462 -21.60 -11.78 17.54
N ALA A 463 -21.90 -11.30 18.75
CA ALA A 463 -21.01 -11.44 19.90
C ALA A 463 -20.80 -12.90 20.33
N ALA A 464 -21.83 -13.74 20.24
CA ALA A 464 -21.78 -15.14 20.65
C ALA A 464 -21.13 -16.05 19.59
N GLU A 465 -21.42 -15.83 18.31
CA GLU A 465 -21.08 -16.77 17.23
C GLU A 465 -19.88 -16.30 16.40
N SER A 466 -19.86 -15.03 15.98
CA SER A 466 -18.88 -14.52 15.01
C SER A 466 -17.68 -13.85 15.67
N LEU A 467 -17.89 -13.09 16.75
CA LEU A 467 -16.83 -12.33 17.42
C LEU A 467 -15.76 -13.26 18.01
N VAL A 468 -16.18 -14.39 18.58
CA VAL A 468 -15.27 -15.39 19.18
C VAL A 468 -14.35 -16.07 18.16
N GLN A 469 -14.67 -16.00 16.87
CA GLN A 469 -13.85 -16.56 15.79
C GLN A 469 -12.65 -15.65 15.46
N PHE A 470 -12.71 -14.36 15.83
CA PHE A 470 -11.58 -13.45 15.62
C PHE A 470 -10.46 -13.70 16.64
N PRO A 471 -9.20 -13.37 16.29
CA PRO A 471 -8.11 -13.36 17.25
C PRO A 471 -8.41 -12.44 18.44
N ALA A 472 -8.00 -12.85 19.65
CA ALA A 472 -8.35 -12.17 20.89
C ALA A 472 -7.86 -10.72 20.93
N SER A 473 -6.72 -10.44 20.29
CA SER A 473 -6.15 -9.09 20.23
C SER A 473 -7.04 -8.08 19.48
N VAL A 474 -7.83 -8.53 18.50
CA VAL A 474 -8.67 -7.64 17.66
C VAL A 474 -10.13 -7.62 18.07
N GLN A 475 -10.60 -8.60 18.86
CA GLN A 475 -12.00 -8.71 19.29
C GLN A 475 -12.57 -7.41 19.87
N PRO A 476 -11.88 -6.67 20.77
CA PRO A 476 -12.43 -5.41 21.29
C PRO A 476 -12.65 -4.35 20.21
N GLY A 477 -11.71 -4.23 19.26
CA GLY A 477 -11.80 -3.29 18.14
C GLY A 477 -12.95 -3.63 17.19
N ILE A 478 -13.11 -4.92 16.86
CA ILE A 478 -14.22 -5.41 16.03
C ILE A 478 -15.56 -5.18 16.71
N ALA A 479 -15.67 -5.48 18.02
CA ALA A 479 -16.89 -5.26 18.78
C ALA A 479 -17.29 -3.77 18.80
N GLN A 480 -16.34 -2.86 18.97
CA GLN A 480 -16.60 -1.42 18.92
C GLN A 480 -17.05 -0.96 17.53
N LEU A 481 -16.41 -1.47 16.47
CA LEU A 481 -16.78 -1.15 15.09
C LEU A 481 -18.22 -1.60 14.78
N VAL A 482 -18.56 -2.84 15.15
CA VAL A 482 -19.91 -3.40 14.96
C VAL A 482 -20.94 -2.61 15.77
N ASN A 483 -20.64 -2.29 17.04
CA ASN A 483 -21.54 -1.49 17.88
C ASN A 483 -21.82 -0.11 17.27
N HIS A 484 -20.79 0.55 16.73
CA HIS A 484 -20.95 1.83 16.07
C HIS A 484 -21.81 1.74 14.80
N GLN A 485 -21.58 0.72 13.97
CA GLN A 485 -22.36 0.50 12.75
C GLN A 485 -23.83 0.20 13.07
N LEU A 486 -24.09 -0.68 14.04
CA LEU A 486 -25.45 -0.97 14.51
C LEU A 486 -26.10 0.27 15.14
N ALA A 487 -25.36 1.09 15.89
CA ALA A 487 -25.89 2.35 16.41
C ALA A 487 -26.27 3.34 15.29
N GLN A 488 -25.56 3.30 14.14
CA GLN A 488 -25.90 4.13 12.99
C GLN A 488 -27.19 3.63 12.33
N LEU A 489 -27.32 2.31 12.16
CA LEU A 489 -28.55 1.69 11.65
C LEU A 489 -29.76 2.00 12.54
N VAL A 490 -29.62 1.82 13.87
CA VAL A 490 -30.69 2.14 14.84
C VAL A 490 -31.08 3.61 14.74
N GLN A 491 -30.11 4.52 14.62
CA GLN A 491 -30.37 5.95 14.43
C GLN A 491 -31.16 6.20 13.15
N ASP A 492 -30.68 5.70 12.01
CA ASP A 492 -31.30 5.92 10.70
C ASP A 492 -32.75 5.44 10.73
N VAL A 493 -33.00 4.19 11.16
CA VAL A 493 -34.36 3.60 11.26
C VAL A 493 -35.24 4.38 12.23
N THR A 494 -34.71 4.85 13.36
CA THR A 494 -35.46 5.67 14.32
C THR A 494 -35.90 6.99 13.68
N VAL A 495 -35.01 7.66 12.94
CA VAL A 495 -35.36 8.89 12.22
C VAL A 495 -36.39 8.62 11.12
N GLU A 496 -36.31 7.49 10.41
CA GLU A 496 -37.35 7.12 9.43
C GLU A 496 -38.71 6.81 10.07
N ALA A 497 -38.72 6.34 11.32
CA ALA A 497 -39.94 6.06 12.06
C ALA A 497 -40.66 7.34 12.50
N MET A 498 -39.97 8.48 12.53
CA MET A 498 -40.51 9.74 13.00
C MET A 498 -41.44 10.39 11.95
N ILE A 499 -42.65 10.71 12.36
CA ILE A 499 -43.66 11.40 11.56
C ILE A 499 -43.98 12.72 12.27
N ALA A 500 -43.58 13.84 11.66
CA ALA A 500 -43.90 15.17 12.15
C ALA A 500 -45.36 15.50 11.81
N GLY A 501 -46.17 15.77 12.83
CA GLY A 501 -47.57 16.18 12.66
C GLY A 501 -47.70 17.60 12.14
N SER A 502 -48.87 17.94 11.61
CA SER A 502 -49.20 19.32 11.24
C SER A 502 -49.94 20.04 12.38
N ALA A 503 -49.78 21.36 12.46
CA ALA A 503 -50.50 22.18 13.45
C ALA A 503 -52.05 22.09 13.31
N THR A 504 -52.54 21.65 12.15
CA THR A 504 -53.96 21.46 11.83
C THR A 504 -54.54 20.12 12.31
N GLU A 505 -53.72 19.14 12.71
CA GLU A 505 -54.16 17.84 13.27
C GLU A 505 -54.53 17.89 14.76
N THR A 506 -54.59 19.08 15.35
CA THR A 506 -55.03 19.34 16.74
C THR A 506 -56.47 18.90 17.06
N ALA A 507 -57.23 18.43 16.05
CA ALA A 507 -58.59 17.93 16.20
C ALA A 507 -58.70 16.42 16.51
N VAL A 508 -57.61 15.64 16.44
CA VAL A 508 -57.66 14.21 16.79
C VAL A 508 -57.54 14.05 18.31
N ALA A 509 -58.46 13.28 18.90
CA ALA A 509 -58.44 12.97 20.32
C ALA A 509 -57.11 12.33 20.74
N PHE A 510 -56.49 12.87 21.78
CA PHE A 510 -55.23 12.34 22.31
C PHE A 510 -55.43 10.95 22.94
N ASP A 511 -54.80 9.92 22.37
CA ASP A 511 -54.77 8.58 22.93
C ASP A 511 -53.59 8.41 23.91
N ALA A 512 -53.90 8.46 25.20
CA ALA A 512 -52.92 8.32 26.28
C ALA A 512 -52.27 6.92 26.34
N ALA A 513 -53.00 5.87 25.96
CA ALA A 513 -52.48 4.51 26.00
C ALA A 513 -51.49 4.28 24.85
N ALA A 514 -51.84 4.70 23.63
CA ALA A 514 -50.95 4.64 22.49
C ALA A 514 -49.67 5.47 22.70
N TYR A 515 -49.81 6.69 23.26
CA TYR A 515 -48.65 7.52 23.59
C TYR A 515 -47.72 6.82 24.60
N ARG A 516 -48.26 6.24 25.68
CA ARG A 516 -47.45 5.52 26.67
C ARG A 516 -46.70 4.33 26.05
N ALA A 517 -47.36 3.52 25.24
CA ALA A 517 -46.73 2.38 24.56
C ALA A 517 -45.58 2.83 23.65
N GLN A 518 -45.78 3.91 22.89
CA GLN A 518 -44.74 4.53 22.06
C GLN A 518 -43.55 5.03 22.89
N ARG A 519 -43.80 5.68 24.03
CA ARG A 519 -42.73 6.13 24.94
C ARG A 519 -41.91 4.97 25.49
N GLU A 520 -42.53 3.85 25.82
CA GLU A 520 -41.84 2.65 26.27
C GLU A 520 -40.94 2.06 25.16
N GLN A 521 -41.42 1.99 23.92
CA GLN A 521 -40.61 1.56 22.78
C GLN A 521 -39.40 2.47 22.55
N LEU A 522 -39.60 3.79 22.59
CA LEU A 522 -38.52 4.77 22.43
C LEU A 522 -37.50 4.72 23.57
N ALA A 523 -37.94 4.46 24.81
CA ALA A 523 -37.03 4.24 25.94
C ALA A 523 -36.15 3.00 25.72
N LYS A 524 -36.69 1.92 25.15
CA LYS A 524 -35.90 0.74 24.76
C LYS A 524 -34.87 1.08 23.68
N VAL A 525 -35.23 1.91 22.68
CA VAL A 525 -34.31 2.37 21.64
C VAL A 525 -33.18 3.23 22.24
N GLN A 526 -33.50 4.15 23.16
CA GLN A 526 -32.50 4.95 23.87
C GLN A 526 -31.52 4.06 24.66
N ALA A 527 -32.04 3.07 25.39
CA ALA A 527 -31.22 2.12 26.13
C ALA A 527 -30.32 1.30 25.19
N LEU A 528 -30.83 0.88 24.03
CA LEU A 528 -30.05 0.17 23.01
C LEU A 528 -28.91 1.05 22.46
N LEU A 529 -29.18 2.31 22.12
CA LEU A 529 -28.15 3.26 21.65
C LEU A 529 -27.05 3.46 22.70
N ALA A 530 -27.43 3.57 23.98
CA ALA A 530 -26.47 3.66 25.09
C ALA A 530 -25.64 2.38 25.24
N GLN A 531 -26.28 1.20 25.17
CA GLN A 531 -25.59 -0.10 25.20
C GLN A 531 -24.60 -0.28 24.04
N LEU A 532 -24.92 0.26 22.86
CA LEU A 532 -24.06 0.32 21.67
C LEU A 532 -22.92 1.34 21.79
N GLY A 533 -22.76 1.99 22.95
CA GLY A 533 -21.69 2.96 23.21
C GLY A 533 -21.94 4.32 22.57
N SER A 534 -23.18 4.62 22.16
CA SER A 534 -23.55 5.87 21.52
C SER A 534 -24.42 6.77 22.42
N GLN A 535 -23.87 7.12 23.58
CA GLN A 535 -24.57 7.95 24.57
C GLN A 535 -25.05 9.28 23.97
N ALA A 536 -24.22 9.94 23.15
CA ALA A 536 -24.59 11.20 22.52
C ALA A 536 -25.86 11.10 21.66
N ARG A 537 -26.07 9.98 20.95
CA ARG A 537 -27.28 9.74 20.14
C ARG A 537 -28.50 9.49 21.04
N ALA A 538 -28.32 8.71 22.11
CA ALA A 538 -29.37 8.49 23.09
C ALA A 538 -29.83 9.81 23.75
N GLU A 539 -28.89 10.69 24.10
CA GLU A 539 -29.18 12.02 24.66
C GLU A 539 -29.89 12.94 23.65
N LYS A 540 -29.48 12.94 22.37
CA LYS A 540 -30.20 13.69 21.32
C LYS A 540 -31.66 13.24 21.22
N LEU A 541 -31.90 11.92 21.20
CA LEU A 541 -33.25 11.37 21.17
C LEU A 541 -34.04 11.78 22.42
N ARG A 542 -33.42 11.73 23.60
CA ARG A 542 -34.04 12.17 24.86
C ARG A 542 -34.45 13.64 24.81
N ALA A 543 -33.57 14.51 24.34
CA ALA A 543 -33.85 15.95 24.20
C ALA A 543 -35.01 16.22 23.22
N LEU A 544 -35.04 15.55 22.07
CA LEU A 544 -36.13 15.64 21.10
C LEU A 544 -37.47 15.23 21.72
N LEU A 545 -37.45 14.15 22.49
CA LEU A 545 -38.63 13.61 23.17
C LEU A 545 -39.11 14.46 24.35
N ALA A 546 -38.21 15.14 25.06
CA ALA A 546 -38.58 16.12 26.09
C ALA A 546 -39.20 17.37 25.45
N ASN A 547 -38.67 17.80 24.30
CA ASN A 547 -39.21 18.90 23.53
C ASN A 547 -40.65 18.61 23.06
N ASP A 548 -40.93 17.41 22.54
CA ASP A 548 -42.30 17.00 22.17
C ASP A 548 -43.29 17.07 23.34
N VAL A 549 -42.90 16.58 24.53
CA VAL A 549 -43.75 16.66 25.74
C VAL A 549 -44.06 18.11 26.10
N ARG A 550 -43.05 18.99 26.06
CA ARG A 550 -43.23 20.42 26.33
C ARG A 550 -44.22 21.06 25.36
N GLU A 551 -44.06 20.81 24.07
CA GLU A 551 -44.94 21.39 23.04
C GLU A 551 -46.37 20.86 23.14
N ARG A 552 -46.56 19.57 23.44
CA ARG A 552 -47.89 18.97 23.66
C ARG A 552 -48.57 19.55 24.91
N LEU A 553 -47.83 19.79 25.99
CA LEU A 553 -48.36 20.48 27.18
C LEU A 553 -48.73 21.94 26.87
N ALA A 554 -47.94 22.63 26.04
CA ALA A 554 -48.25 23.99 25.58
C ALA A 554 -49.47 24.03 24.64
N LEU A 555 -49.70 22.98 23.84
CA LEU A 555 -50.90 22.83 23.03
C LEU A 555 -52.15 22.60 23.90
N ALA A 556 -52.08 21.67 24.87
CA ALA A 556 -53.14 21.47 25.84
C ALA A 556 -53.44 22.75 26.62
N GLU A 557 -52.39 23.48 26.99
CA GLU A 557 -52.50 24.76 27.68
C GLU A 557 -53.21 25.81 26.81
N ARG A 558 -52.81 25.96 25.55
CA ARG A 558 -53.50 26.86 24.62
C ARG A 558 -54.98 26.49 24.50
N ALA A 559 -55.32 25.21 24.37
CA ALA A 559 -56.71 24.77 24.33
C ALA A 559 -57.50 25.20 25.58
N LEU A 560 -56.88 25.12 26.76
CA LEU A 560 -57.47 25.60 28.02
C LEU A 560 -57.73 27.12 28.01
N TRP A 561 -56.77 27.92 27.55
CA TRP A 561 -56.89 29.38 27.54
C TRP A 561 -57.87 29.94 26.50
N HIS A 562 -58.34 29.13 25.54
CA HIS A 562 -59.41 29.53 24.63
C HIS A 562 -60.81 29.48 25.28
N SER A 563 -60.92 28.98 26.52
CA SER A 563 -62.19 28.99 27.28
C SER A 563 -62.64 30.42 27.65
N PRO A 564 -63.94 30.76 27.57
CA PRO A 564 -64.46 32.08 27.91
C PRO A 564 -64.13 32.57 29.34
N ILE A 565 -63.93 31.68 30.32
CA ILE A 565 -63.42 31.99 31.68
C ILE A 565 -62.08 32.77 31.62
N PHE A 566 -61.29 32.55 30.57
CA PHE A 566 -60.01 33.18 30.34
C PHE A 566 -60.02 34.24 29.22
N SER A 567 -61.20 34.57 28.69
CA SER A 567 -61.35 35.52 27.59
C SER A 567 -60.93 36.96 27.95
N ALA A 568 -60.66 37.75 26.90
CA ALA A 568 -60.36 39.17 27.00
C ALA A 568 -61.50 39.98 27.65
N ARG A 569 -62.76 39.58 27.46
CA ARG A 569 -63.92 40.28 28.05
C ARG A 569 -63.93 40.28 29.57
N THR A 570 -63.27 39.32 30.19
CA THR A 570 -63.16 39.19 31.65
C THR A 570 -61.82 39.69 32.18
N GLN A 571 -61.05 40.46 31.39
CA GLN A 571 -59.77 41.05 31.83
C GLN A 571 -59.92 42.40 32.53
N ASP A 572 -60.65 43.35 31.96
CA ASP A 572 -60.68 44.75 32.44
C ASP A 572 -62.09 45.33 32.63
N PHE A 573 -63.10 44.70 32.01
CA PHE A 573 -64.50 45.17 32.00
C PHE A 573 -64.69 46.61 31.47
N SER A 574 -63.72 47.14 30.70
CA SER A 574 -63.77 48.51 30.16
C SER A 574 -64.95 48.74 29.22
N TRP A 575 -65.42 47.67 28.57
CA TRP A 575 -66.59 47.66 27.69
C TRP A 575 -67.93 47.81 28.43
N TRP A 576 -67.97 47.59 29.75
CA TRP A 576 -69.22 47.66 30.51
C TRP A 576 -69.54 49.09 30.93
N GLN A 577 -70.72 49.59 30.56
CA GLN A 577 -71.16 50.97 30.82
C GLN A 577 -72.07 51.11 32.05
N GLY A 578 -72.23 50.05 32.84
CA GLY A 578 -73.09 50.04 34.03
C GLY A 578 -74.52 49.54 33.80
N GLU A 579 -74.88 49.21 32.56
CA GLU A 579 -76.16 48.57 32.21
C GLU A 579 -76.08 47.06 32.41
N GLY A 580 -77.05 46.49 33.14
CA GLY A 580 -77.11 45.05 33.42
C GLY A 580 -75.89 44.50 34.17
N SER A 581 -75.82 43.16 34.26
CA SER A 581 -74.69 42.47 34.89
C SER A 581 -73.48 42.37 33.95
N PRO A 582 -72.29 42.84 34.38
CA PRO A 582 -71.06 42.70 33.59
C PRO A 582 -70.66 41.24 33.44
N ILE A 583 -70.96 40.37 34.40
CA ILE A 583 -70.62 38.95 34.30
C ILE A 583 -71.55 38.25 33.29
N LEU A 584 -72.86 38.50 33.34
CA LEU A 584 -73.80 37.93 32.36
C LEU A 584 -73.41 38.30 30.92
N GLN A 585 -73.05 39.57 30.68
CA GLN A 585 -72.63 40.05 29.36
C GLN A 585 -71.26 39.51 28.93
N ALA A 586 -70.32 39.30 29.87
CA ALA A 586 -69.00 38.75 29.58
C ALA A 586 -69.08 37.30 29.09
N PHE A 587 -69.99 36.52 29.67
CA PHE A 587 -70.20 35.10 29.37
C PHE A 587 -71.34 34.84 28.37
N GLY A 588 -71.99 35.88 27.84
CA GLY A 588 -73.10 35.77 26.89
C GLY A 588 -74.36 35.10 27.48
N ALA A 589 -74.53 35.14 28.80
CA ALA A 589 -75.66 34.54 29.50
C ALA A 589 -76.81 35.55 29.65
N MET A 590 -78.05 35.09 29.48
CA MET A 590 -79.25 35.93 29.63
C MET A 590 -79.66 36.13 31.09
N ASP A 591 -79.44 35.12 31.93
CA ASP A 591 -79.80 35.09 33.34
C ASP A 591 -78.82 34.22 34.17
N GLY A 592 -79.05 34.14 35.48
CA GLY A 592 -78.20 33.34 36.37
C GLY A 592 -78.22 31.84 36.09
N LEU A 593 -79.29 31.31 35.48
CA LEU A 593 -79.39 29.89 35.12
C LEU A 593 -78.58 29.58 33.86
N GLY A 594 -78.65 30.44 32.85
CA GLY A 594 -77.81 30.39 31.66
C GLY A 594 -76.32 30.55 31.99
N LEU A 595 -75.98 31.39 32.98
CA LEU A 595 -74.61 31.52 33.46
C LEU A 595 -74.11 30.21 34.10
N ARG A 596 -74.91 29.57 34.95
CA ARG A 596 -74.55 28.25 35.55
C ARG A 596 -74.34 27.20 34.47
N ALA A 597 -75.22 27.12 33.48
CA ALA A 597 -75.09 26.17 32.38
C ALA A 597 -73.82 26.42 31.55
N SER A 598 -73.53 27.69 31.23
CA SER A 598 -72.32 28.08 30.48
C SER A 598 -71.03 27.77 31.26
N LEU A 599 -70.99 28.05 32.56
CA LEU A 599 -69.83 27.74 33.41
C LEU A 599 -69.62 26.22 33.54
N ALA A 600 -70.69 25.46 33.75
CA ALA A 600 -70.62 24.00 33.82
C ALA A 600 -70.10 23.38 32.51
N GLN A 601 -70.56 23.89 31.37
CA GLN A 601 -70.06 23.47 30.05
C GLN A 601 -68.57 23.80 29.91
N GLN A 602 -68.15 25.02 30.22
CA GLN A 602 -66.75 25.43 30.11
C GLN A 602 -65.82 24.62 31.01
N ILE A 603 -66.24 24.32 32.24
CA ILE A 603 -65.46 23.47 33.14
C ILE A 603 -65.38 22.03 32.61
N ALA A 604 -66.46 21.50 32.02
CA ALA A 604 -66.43 20.20 31.36
C ALA A 604 -65.48 20.17 30.15
N GLU A 605 -65.40 21.26 29.37
CA GLU A 605 -64.46 21.40 28.25
C GLU A 605 -63.00 21.39 28.72
N MET A 606 -62.70 21.87 29.95
CA MET A 606 -61.37 21.81 30.54
C MET A 606 -60.90 20.39 30.88
N GLU A 607 -61.79 19.40 30.98
CA GLU A 607 -61.43 18.02 31.31
C GLU A 607 -60.60 17.33 30.22
N GLN A 608 -60.78 17.70 28.95
CA GLN A 608 -60.01 17.13 27.83
C GLN A 608 -58.52 17.52 27.87
N PRO A 609 -58.14 18.81 27.87
CA PRO A 609 -56.73 19.20 27.99
C PRO A 609 -56.14 18.77 29.34
N ALA A 610 -56.94 18.70 30.41
CA ALA A 610 -56.50 18.15 31.70
C ALA A 610 -56.15 16.66 31.63
N ARG A 611 -56.98 15.83 30.99
CA ARG A 611 -56.67 14.40 30.77
C ARG A 611 -55.40 14.21 29.95
N GLN A 612 -55.22 15.02 28.90
CA GLN A 612 -53.99 15.03 28.11
C GLN A 612 -52.77 15.41 28.95
N ALA A 613 -52.85 16.49 29.73
CA ALA A 613 -51.75 16.91 30.60
C ALA A 613 -51.40 15.85 31.66
N THR A 614 -52.39 15.24 32.31
CA THR A 614 -52.19 14.15 33.27
C THR A 614 -51.44 12.96 32.65
N ALA A 615 -51.71 12.63 31.40
CA ALA A 615 -51.02 11.55 30.70
C ALA A 615 -49.58 11.92 30.28
N LEU A 616 -49.28 13.21 30.07
CA LEU A 616 -47.98 13.70 29.62
C LEU A 616 -47.01 13.99 30.78
N LEU A 617 -47.51 14.46 31.93
CA LEU A 617 -46.67 14.84 33.08
C LEU A 617 -45.71 13.75 33.59
N PRO A 618 -46.05 12.45 33.57
CA PRO A 618 -45.11 11.39 33.95
C PRO A 618 -43.85 11.32 33.09
N PHE A 619 -43.87 11.90 31.88
CA PHE A 619 -42.73 11.90 30.94
C PHE A 619 -41.90 13.18 30.98
N VAL A 620 -42.21 14.10 31.91
CA VAL A 620 -41.41 15.31 32.14
C VAL A 620 -40.12 14.92 32.84
N ASP A 621 -38.99 15.15 32.17
CA ASP A 621 -37.67 14.94 32.77
C ASP A 621 -37.11 16.23 33.41
N ALA A 622 -35.93 16.12 34.02
CA ALA A 622 -35.28 17.25 34.69
C ALA A 622 -34.99 18.44 33.75
N SER A 623 -34.86 18.21 32.44
CA SER A 623 -34.53 19.29 31.48
C SER A 623 -35.69 20.25 31.24
N ILE A 624 -36.93 19.78 31.43
CA ILE A 624 -38.15 20.57 31.22
C ILE A 624 -38.98 20.74 32.50
N ALA A 625 -38.57 20.18 33.63
CA ALA A 625 -39.31 20.23 34.89
C ALA A 625 -39.57 21.65 35.43
N SER A 626 -38.65 22.58 35.18
CA SER A 626 -38.74 23.99 35.57
C SER A 626 -39.48 24.87 34.54
N ASN A 627 -39.97 24.29 33.43
CA ASN A 627 -40.68 25.05 32.42
C ASN A 627 -41.99 25.64 33.02
N PRO A 628 -42.29 26.93 32.79
CA PRO A 628 -43.48 27.56 33.35
C PRO A 628 -44.80 26.85 33.01
N GLY A 629 -44.95 26.32 31.79
CA GLY A 629 -46.16 25.59 31.39
C GLY A 629 -46.31 24.26 32.14
N VAL A 630 -45.20 23.56 32.38
CA VAL A 630 -45.18 22.34 33.20
C VAL A 630 -45.57 22.64 34.65
N LEU A 631 -45.02 23.71 35.23
CA LEU A 631 -45.35 24.13 36.60
C LEU A 631 -46.81 24.55 36.73
N ARG A 632 -47.36 25.26 35.74
CA ARG A 632 -48.78 25.63 35.70
C ARG A 632 -49.68 24.39 35.66
N TRP A 633 -49.39 23.42 34.78
CA TRP A 633 -50.15 22.16 34.75
C TRP A 633 -50.07 21.38 36.06
N LYS A 634 -48.90 21.31 36.70
CA LYS A 634 -48.74 20.70 38.04
C LYS A 634 -49.60 21.39 39.11
N GLY A 635 -49.83 22.70 39.00
CA GLY A 635 -50.71 23.45 39.91
C GLY A 635 -52.21 23.33 39.58
N MET A 636 -52.58 23.32 38.30
CA MET A 636 -53.99 23.29 37.87
C MET A 636 -54.67 21.93 38.05
N LEU A 637 -53.95 20.82 37.82
CA LEU A 637 -54.56 19.49 37.88
C LEU A 637 -55.12 19.13 39.28
N PRO A 638 -54.40 19.38 40.41
CA PRO A 638 -54.97 19.18 41.73
C PRO A 638 -56.24 20.00 42.00
N GLU A 639 -56.34 21.22 41.47
CA GLU A 639 -57.54 22.05 41.65
C GLU A 639 -58.75 21.50 40.87
N LEU A 640 -58.52 20.93 39.68
CA LEU A 640 -59.57 20.25 38.91
C LEU A 640 -60.09 19.01 39.63
N GLU A 641 -59.22 18.26 40.32
CA GLU A 641 -59.67 17.14 41.16
C GLU A 641 -60.42 17.63 42.41
N ARG A 642 -59.96 18.70 43.08
CA ARG A 642 -60.67 19.30 44.22
C ARG A 642 -62.03 19.88 43.83
N TYR A 643 -62.16 20.38 42.60
CA TYR A 643 -63.42 20.86 42.06
C TYR A 643 -64.50 19.77 42.04
N ARG A 644 -64.14 18.52 41.71
CA ARG A 644 -65.07 17.37 41.77
C ARG A 644 -65.58 17.12 43.18
N ALA A 645 -64.76 17.39 44.20
CA ALA A 645 -65.13 17.37 45.60
C ALA A 645 -65.85 18.66 46.08
N ARG A 646 -66.19 19.58 45.16
CA ARG A 646 -66.76 20.92 45.44
C ARG A 646 -65.91 21.75 46.40
N THR A 647 -64.60 21.70 46.22
CA THR A 647 -63.60 22.45 46.99
C THR A 647 -62.52 23.04 46.07
N GLY A 648 -61.60 23.83 46.61
CA GLY A 648 -60.47 24.39 45.85
C GLY A 648 -60.77 25.71 45.16
N SER A 649 -59.75 26.23 44.47
CA SER A 649 -59.76 27.57 43.88
C SER A 649 -60.68 27.69 42.65
N LEU A 650 -60.81 26.63 41.85
CA LEU A 650 -61.72 26.60 40.71
C LEU A 650 -63.19 26.66 41.17
N PHE A 651 -63.54 25.95 42.24
CA PHE A 651 -64.88 26.01 42.81
C PHE A 651 -65.16 27.38 43.45
N ALA A 652 -64.16 27.98 44.10
CA ALA A 652 -64.24 29.34 44.60
C ALA A 652 -64.46 30.36 43.49
N LEU A 653 -63.76 30.21 42.35
CA LEU A 653 -63.94 31.02 41.15
C LEU A 653 -65.35 30.86 40.57
N GLU A 654 -65.86 29.63 40.43
CA GLU A 654 -67.24 29.40 39.96
C GLU A 654 -68.25 30.11 40.88
N ARG A 655 -68.17 29.87 42.20
CA ARG A 655 -69.05 30.52 43.17
C ARG A 655 -68.97 32.04 43.12
N TYR A 656 -67.78 32.59 42.92
CA TYR A 656 -67.55 34.02 42.76
C TYR A 656 -68.29 34.57 41.53
N LEU A 657 -68.15 33.91 40.37
CA LEU A 657 -68.82 34.31 39.14
C LEU A 657 -70.35 34.23 39.24
N LEU A 658 -70.89 33.30 40.03
CA LEU A 658 -72.34 33.14 40.25
C LEU A 658 -73.00 34.27 41.06
N ILE A 659 -72.22 35.17 41.68
CA ILE A 659 -72.72 36.41 42.29
C ILE A 659 -72.98 37.48 41.20
N GLY A 660 -72.34 37.32 40.05
CA GLY A 660 -72.39 38.20 38.89
C GLY A 660 -73.79 38.69 38.48
N PRO A 661 -74.83 37.83 38.38
CA PRO A 661 -76.17 38.24 37.95
C PRO A 661 -76.80 39.35 38.79
N GLU A 662 -76.39 39.49 40.06
CA GLU A 662 -76.92 40.48 40.98
C GLU A 662 -76.14 41.81 40.95
N LEU A 663 -75.01 41.86 40.26
CA LEU A 663 -74.16 43.04 40.14
C LEU A 663 -74.74 44.04 39.15
N ASN A 664 -74.90 45.29 39.60
CA ASN A 664 -75.24 46.43 38.77
C ASN A 664 -74.46 47.67 39.25
N ARG A 665 -74.57 48.79 38.51
CA ARG A 665 -73.87 50.03 38.84
C ARG A 665 -74.13 50.52 40.28
N ALA A 666 -75.33 50.32 40.82
CA ALA A 666 -75.71 50.84 42.14
C ALA A 666 -75.13 50.01 43.30
N ASN A 667 -75.01 48.69 43.14
CA ASN A 667 -74.65 47.79 44.23
C ASN A 667 -73.28 47.09 44.06
N CYS A 668 -72.57 47.33 42.96
CA CYS A 668 -71.37 46.56 42.61
C CYS A 668 -70.29 46.57 43.70
N LEU A 669 -69.84 47.75 44.17
CA LEU A 669 -68.76 47.83 45.16
C LEU A 669 -69.14 47.20 46.51
N GLU A 670 -70.39 47.39 46.94
CA GLU A 670 -70.91 46.84 48.20
C GLU A 670 -71.00 45.32 48.13
N ARG A 671 -71.49 44.77 47.02
CA ARG A 671 -71.55 43.33 46.77
C ARG A 671 -70.17 42.70 46.67
N LEU A 672 -69.22 43.36 45.99
CA LEU A 672 -67.84 42.86 45.85
C LEU A 672 -67.09 42.84 47.18
N ALA A 673 -67.31 43.82 48.07
CA ALA A 673 -66.67 43.88 49.38
C ALA A 673 -67.08 42.74 50.32
N LEU A 674 -68.25 42.13 50.10
CA LEU A 674 -68.77 41.02 50.90
C LEU A 674 -68.18 39.66 50.51
N VAL A 675 -67.43 39.58 49.40
CA VAL A 675 -66.90 38.32 48.89
C VAL A 675 -65.42 38.20 49.21
N PRO A 676 -65.00 37.25 50.08
CA PRO A 676 -63.59 37.08 50.40
C PRO A 676 -62.82 36.56 49.20
N VAL A 677 -61.70 37.20 48.87
CA VAL A 677 -60.76 36.79 47.83
C VAL A 677 -59.35 36.74 48.42
N ALA A 678 -58.62 35.66 48.15
CA ALA A 678 -57.26 35.51 48.65
C ALA A 678 -56.31 36.53 47.99
N GLU A 679 -55.51 37.23 48.81
CA GLU A 679 -54.57 38.25 48.31
C GLU A 679 -53.35 37.66 47.60
N ALA A 680 -52.94 36.44 47.99
CA ALA A 680 -51.81 35.70 47.43
C ALA A 680 -52.26 34.30 46.97
N PRO A 681 -52.88 34.19 45.78
CA PRO A 681 -53.38 32.92 45.26
C PRO A 681 -52.24 31.96 44.92
N ALA A 682 -52.40 30.69 45.32
CA ALA A 682 -51.41 29.63 45.15
C ALA A 682 -51.40 29.01 43.73
N ASP A 683 -52.45 29.22 42.94
CA ASP A 683 -52.68 28.59 41.64
C ASP A 683 -53.32 29.55 40.61
N GLU A 684 -53.42 29.11 39.36
CA GLU A 684 -53.91 29.92 38.24
C GLU A 684 -55.40 30.27 38.33
N PHE A 685 -56.26 29.42 38.91
CA PHE A 685 -57.68 29.72 39.07
C PHE A 685 -57.90 30.77 40.17
N GLY A 686 -57.16 30.65 41.28
CA GLY A 686 -57.14 31.68 42.32
C GLY A 686 -56.63 33.03 41.81
N ARG A 687 -55.57 33.02 40.99
CA ARG A 687 -55.06 34.23 40.29
C ARG A 687 -56.12 34.82 39.39
N ARG A 688 -56.84 33.99 38.65
CA ARG A 688 -57.93 34.44 37.78
C ARG A 688 -59.07 35.07 38.58
N GLN A 689 -59.48 34.48 39.70
CA GLN A 689 -60.49 35.04 40.58
C GLN A 689 -60.09 36.42 41.11
N LEU A 690 -58.85 36.55 41.62
CA LEU A 690 -58.32 37.82 42.11
C LEU A 690 -58.25 38.88 41.02
N HIS A 691 -57.83 38.49 39.81
CA HIS A 691 -57.78 39.39 38.68
C HIS A 691 -59.15 39.92 38.28
N ILE A 692 -60.15 39.03 38.12
CA ILE A 692 -61.53 39.43 37.80
C ILE A 692 -62.08 40.35 38.89
N HIS A 693 -61.83 40.03 40.17
CA HIS A 693 -62.26 40.86 41.29
C HIS A 693 -61.67 42.27 41.24
N ARG A 694 -60.35 42.40 41.03
CA ARG A 694 -59.68 43.71 40.93
C ARG A 694 -60.17 44.51 39.74
N ALA A 695 -60.34 43.87 38.58
CA ALA A 695 -60.83 44.51 37.37
C ALA A 695 -62.27 45.05 37.54
N LEU A 696 -63.17 44.24 38.09
CA LEU A 696 -64.54 44.66 38.39
C LEU A 696 -64.56 45.78 39.45
N ALA A 697 -63.79 45.66 40.53
CA ALA A 697 -63.74 46.69 41.57
C ALA A 697 -63.25 48.03 41.02
N ALA A 698 -62.20 48.02 40.19
CA ALA A 698 -61.68 49.21 39.53
C ALA A 698 -62.73 49.84 38.61
N ARG A 699 -63.38 49.04 37.74
CA ARG A 699 -64.43 49.54 36.85
C ARG A 699 -65.65 50.07 37.60
N CYS A 700 -66.05 49.43 38.68
CA CYS A 700 -67.16 49.89 39.52
C CYS A 700 -66.84 51.19 40.25
N ALA A 701 -65.58 51.40 40.67
CA ALA A 701 -65.12 52.67 41.23
C ALA A 701 -65.15 53.79 40.17
N GLU A 702 -64.69 53.50 38.94
CA GLU A 702 -64.71 54.45 37.82
C GLU A 702 -66.14 54.89 37.45
N LEU A 703 -67.07 53.94 37.29
CA LEU A 703 -68.47 54.23 36.96
C LEU A 703 -69.22 54.96 38.10
N ARG A 704 -68.73 54.87 39.35
CA ARG A 704 -69.25 55.63 40.50
C ARG A 704 -68.64 57.04 40.56
N GLY A 705 -67.37 57.19 40.19
CA GLY A 705 -66.63 58.47 40.13
C GLY A 705 -67.00 59.37 38.94
N LEU A 706 -67.50 58.81 37.84
CA LEU A 706 -68.06 59.56 36.69
C LEU A 706 -69.40 60.29 36.98
N ARG A 707 -69.85 60.30 38.24
CA ARG A 707 -70.86 61.23 38.76
C ARG A 707 -70.17 62.20 39.72
N SER A 708 -69.46 63.17 39.16
CA SER A 708 -69.25 64.50 39.75
C SER A 708 -69.55 65.52 38.68
#